data_AF-A0A419UWL4-F1
#
_entry.id   AF-A0A419UWL4-F1
#
_cell.length_a   1.000
_cell.length_b   1.000
_cell.length_c   1.000
_cell.angle_alpha   90.00
_cell.angle_beta   90.00
_cell.angle_gamma   90.00
#
_symmetry.space_group_name_H-M   'P 1'
#
loop_
_entity.id
_entity.type
_entity.pdbx_description
1 polymer ?
#
loop_
_entity_poly.entity_id
_entity_poly.type
_entity_poly.pdbx_seq_one_letter_code
_entity_poly.pdbx_strand_id
1 'polypeptide(L)'
;MVQWTYVLGMALLIAAALVYMESWWHLFDRVEQAGVVFGFLLLLFVLAYLCRKKFSFFSGLSLLAGYICLGPAIALIGTIYHSQAESWWLLFFWLLPVMVVTLQVKMRSLLVLRFLLFQTLLWTIIFPVYYNWPEAGTLIGLLAASAVNASIYWWSLRKGKDVLLQHAWFTAVLWFPFCGAVRYVLPEVEVFAGTAYLAILAVSFYAVRRRPATLKITIVFTGLYAFQFLFITMMDIYSGAVFIIIFLFAAGAVYGSVKLISSFAKRGRSMQSKLFFLHTVTLVGALIAAGAFSGFVGLFLFEALPAVLFVSILVLFSFVLWKRKLDSSFAQAIVFFSMIQLVVLSADAAVWQMLPLLALTGWIWMRDDRPFYRIVVYGLANAALLTWLFLLVENTHAVVWTAAGLNILIAAEAYWRLSIRLLYLLGYLAALMLLFQLPYTVIETELLYWSYLFGYFLLLTGLLYVQVRQKDSIAVTITAVLWFVFLFTQYVDLFWTYVHLAFTLFLLGVGFLLTAYILEKKKQPLLKEAPLRLGKLPAAAVLLAAVILLIPAVQKEMVLQNGEVLWLEVEDYGPGYEEAENQAYINIYDGTYEENFPSGSYVHAQLEETENDSYRLLDIKADKEEAGSPSFRGRVNSWNGTEFGIDSYPAPEGEISHVLLRIGTDGVAVIEDVRYRQ
;
A
#
# COMPACT_ATOMS: atom_id res chain seq x y z
N MET A 1 -8.11 6.29 26.60
CA MET A 1 -6.67 6.59 26.79
C MET A 1 -5.89 5.30 27.03
N VAL A 2 -6.17 4.51 28.09
CA VAL A 2 -5.48 3.24 28.38
C VAL A 2 -5.49 2.23 27.21
N GLN A 3 -6.65 2.02 26.57
CA GLN A 3 -6.74 1.12 25.39
C GLN A 3 -5.86 1.58 24.22
N TRP A 4 -5.76 2.89 23.96
CA TRP A 4 -4.89 3.42 22.92
C TRP A 4 -3.41 3.23 23.25
N THR A 5 -3.03 3.31 24.53
CA THR A 5 -1.68 3.01 24.99
C THR A 5 -1.33 1.53 24.78
N TYR A 6 -2.27 0.60 25.02
CA TYR A 6 -2.09 -0.81 24.69
C TYR A 6 -1.95 -1.05 23.17
N VAL A 7 -2.81 -0.41 22.36
CA VAL A 7 -2.75 -0.50 20.90
C VAL A 7 -1.40 -0.01 20.38
N LEU A 8 -0.92 1.13 20.88
CA LEU A 8 0.38 1.69 20.49
C LEU A 8 1.54 0.76 20.90
N GLY A 9 1.55 0.30 22.15
CA GLY A 9 2.59 -0.63 22.62
C GLY A 9 2.62 -1.92 21.81
N MET A 10 1.45 -2.48 21.48
CA MET A 10 1.38 -3.68 20.64
C MET A 10 1.78 -3.43 19.18
N ALA A 11 1.40 -2.28 18.61
CA ALA A 11 1.80 -1.91 17.26
C ALA A 11 3.33 -1.78 17.15
N LEU A 12 3.97 -1.20 18.17
CA LEU A 12 5.44 -1.12 18.26
C LEU A 12 6.09 -2.50 18.41
N LEU A 13 5.50 -3.42 19.17
CA LEU A 13 5.98 -4.81 19.24
C LEU A 13 5.84 -5.55 17.90
N ILE A 14 4.74 -5.35 17.18
CA ILE A 14 4.55 -5.92 15.83
C ILE A 14 5.56 -5.31 14.87
N ALA A 15 5.76 -4.00 14.89
CA ALA A 15 6.75 -3.32 14.07
C ALA A 15 8.18 -3.79 14.39
N ALA A 16 8.51 -3.96 15.68
CA ALA A 16 9.77 -4.54 16.12
C ALA A 16 9.97 -5.94 15.54
N ALA A 17 8.94 -6.79 15.56
CA ALA A 17 9.01 -8.13 14.99
C ALA A 17 9.19 -8.11 13.47
N LEU A 18 8.47 -7.23 12.76
CA LEU A 18 8.60 -7.07 11.30
C LEU A 18 10.00 -6.59 10.92
N VAL A 19 10.52 -5.55 11.59
CA VAL A 19 11.87 -5.04 11.34
C VAL A 19 12.92 -6.09 11.70
N TYR A 20 12.75 -6.80 12.82
CA TYR A 20 13.63 -7.89 13.23
C TYR A 20 13.73 -9.01 12.17
N MET A 21 12.66 -9.23 11.42
CA MET A 21 12.60 -10.29 10.40
C MET A 21 13.20 -9.89 9.06
N GLU A 22 13.29 -8.60 8.74
CA GLU A 22 14.00 -8.13 7.54
C GLU A 22 15.48 -7.87 7.79
N SER A 23 15.87 -7.61 9.04
CA SER A 23 17.26 -7.62 9.45
C SER A 23 17.78 -9.05 9.42
N TRP A 24 18.45 -9.45 8.35
CA TRP A 24 19.22 -10.68 8.33
C TRP A 24 20.39 -10.58 9.33
N TRP A 25 20.46 -11.48 10.32
CA TRP A 25 21.39 -11.35 11.44
C TRP A 25 22.63 -12.24 11.31
N HIS A 26 23.81 -11.66 11.14
CA HIS A 26 25.09 -12.39 11.30
C HIS A 26 25.41 -12.73 12.76
N LEU A 27 24.71 -12.12 13.71
CA LEU A 27 24.93 -12.28 15.15
C LEU A 27 24.32 -13.58 15.72
N PHE A 28 23.34 -14.16 15.03
CA PHE A 28 22.60 -15.34 15.49
C PHE A 28 22.69 -16.44 14.45
N ASP A 29 22.96 -17.66 14.90
CA ASP A 29 22.87 -18.83 14.02
C ASP A 29 21.40 -19.08 13.61
N ARG A 30 21.18 -19.82 12.53
CA ARG A 30 19.84 -20.11 11.95
C ARG A 30 18.85 -20.62 13.00
N VAL A 31 19.30 -21.52 13.87
CA VAL A 31 18.49 -22.10 14.95
C VAL A 31 18.12 -21.06 16.00
N GLU A 32 19.05 -20.15 16.32
CA GLU A 32 18.82 -19.06 17.27
C GLU A 32 17.81 -18.05 16.71
N GLN A 33 17.93 -17.68 15.44
CA GLN A 33 16.97 -16.81 14.74
C GLN A 33 15.55 -17.40 14.76
N ALA A 34 15.41 -18.68 14.39
CA ALA A 34 14.14 -19.40 14.45
C ALA A 34 13.60 -19.46 15.90
N GLY A 35 14.47 -19.66 16.87
CA GLY A 35 14.15 -19.69 18.30
C GLY A 35 13.61 -18.36 18.83
N VAL A 36 14.23 -17.23 18.48
CA VAL A 36 13.79 -15.89 18.90
C VAL A 36 12.39 -15.59 18.36
N VAL A 37 12.16 -15.87 17.09
CA VAL A 37 10.87 -15.64 16.41
C VAL A 37 9.77 -16.49 17.04
N PHE A 38 10.04 -17.78 17.24
CA PHE A 38 9.09 -18.69 17.88
C PHE A 38 8.80 -18.27 19.33
N GLY A 39 9.83 -17.90 20.08
CA GLY A 39 9.71 -17.42 21.46
C GLY A 39 8.86 -16.15 21.57
N PHE A 40 9.04 -15.21 20.65
CA PHE A 40 8.25 -13.99 20.58
C PHE A 40 6.77 -14.27 20.28
N LEU A 41 6.47 -15.15 19.34
CA LEU A 41 5.09 -15.59 19.06
C LEU A 41 4.46 -16.29 20.26
N LEU A 42 5.19 -17.21 20.88
CA LEU A 42 4.75 -17.93 22.06
C LEU A 42 4.41 -16.95 23.19
N LEU A 43 5.25 -15.94 23.42
CA LEU A 43 5.04 -14.90 24.40
C LEU A 43 3.69 -14.18 24.17
N LEU A 44 3.39 -13.76 22.94
CA LEU A 44 2.13 -13.09 22.61
C LEU A 44 0.91 -13.99 22.88
N PHE A 45 0.98 -15.27 22.54
CA PHE A 45 -0.11 -16.21 22.80
C PHE A 45 -0.26 -16.54 24.29
N VAL A 46 0.84 -16.66 25.04
CA VAL A 46 0.83 -16.86 26.49
C VAL A 46 0.24 -15.64 27.19
N LEU A 47 0.64 -14.42 26.80
CA LEU A 47 0.06 -13.18 27.32
C LEU A 47 -1.44 -13.10 27.03
N ALA A 48 -1.86 -13.48 25.82
CA ALA A 48 -3.28 -13.56 25.47
C ALA A 48 -4.04 -14.51 26.41
N TYR A 49 -3.48 -15.67 26.73
CA TYR A 49 -4.11 -16.64 27.61
C TYR A 49 -4.15 -16.20 29.08
N LEU A 50 -3.02 -15.69 29.62
CA LEU A 50 -2.91 -15.28 31.02
C LEU A 50 -3.80 -14.08 31.34
N CYS A 51 -3.89 -13.12 30.41
CA CYS A 51 -4.62 -11.87 30.63
C CYS A 51 -6.14 -11.98 30.38
N ARG A 52 -6.65 -13.11 29.85
CA ARG A 52 -8.04 -13.25 29.37
C ARG A 52 -9.15 -12.90 30.36
N LYS A 53 -8.91 -13.12 31.66
CA LYS A 53 -9.91 -12.91 32.73
C LYS A 53 -9.92 -11.48 33.27
N LYS A 54 -8.74 -10.84 33.34
CA LYS A 54 -8.53 -9.57 34.03
C LYS A 54 -8.37 -8.39 33.09
N PHE A 55 -7.81 -8.62 31.90
CA PHE A 55 -7.53 -7.63 30.87
C PHE A 55 -7.99 -8.16 29.51
N SER A 56 -9.30 -8.26 29.30
CA SER A 56 -9.92 -8.84 28.10
C SER A 56 -9.49 -8.14 26.81
N PHE A 57 -9.41 -6.80 26.83
CA PHE A 57 -8.95 -6.00 25.70
C PHE A 57 -7.50 -6.34 25.34
N PHE A 58 -6.58 -6.29 26.31
CA PHE A 58 -5.17 -6.63 26.10
C PHE A 58 -5.00 -8.08 25.65
N SER A 59 -5.74 -9.02 26.24
CA SER A 59 -5.74 -10.43 25.84
C SER A 59 -6.14 -10.62 24.38
N GLY A 60 -7.22 -9.95 23.94
CA GLY A 60 -7.63 -9.99 22.54
C GLY A 60 -6.63 -9.32 21.60
N LEU A 61 -5.98 -8.25 22.06
CA LEU A 61 -4.97 -7.53 21.29
C LEU A 61 -3.68 -8.36 21.14
N SER A 62 -3.20 -9.01 22.20
CA SER A 62 -2.07 -9.95 22.16
C SER A 62 -2.35 -11.14 21.25
N LEU A 63 -3.59 -11.66 21.28
CA LEU A 63 -4.00 -12.74 20.39
C LEU A 63 -3.94 -12.30 18.92
N LEU A 64 -4.47 -11.12 18.61
CA LEU A 64 -4.40 -10.53 17.27
C LEU A 64 -2.96 -10.33 16.83
N ALA A 65 -2.11 -9.76 17.70
CA ALA A 65 -0.70 -9.52 17.41
C ALA A 65 0.05 -10.83 17.11
N GLY A 66 -0.18 -11.88 17.91
CA GLY A 66 0.41 -13.20 17.66
C GLY A 66 0.04 -13.74 16.28
N TYR A 67 -1.23 -13.57 15.84
CA TYR A 67 -1.61 -13.96 14.49
C TYR A 67 -1.08 -13.02 13.41
N ILE A 68 -0.87 -11.73 13.67
CA ILE A 68 -0.25 -10.83 12.69
C ILE A 68 1.22 -11.19 12.49
N CYS A 69 1.97 -11.40 13.58
CA CYS A 69 3.39 -11.77 13.54
C CYS A 69 3.63 -13.19 12.99
N LEU A 70 2.60 -14.04 12.92
CA LEU A 70 2.72 -15.39 12.37
C LEU A 70 3.12 -15.40 10.89
N GLY A 71 2.55 -14.52 10.06
CA GLY A 71 2.87 -14.46 8.63
C GLY A 71 4.35 -14.16 8.38
N PRO A 72 4.87 -13.06 8.94
CA PRO A 72 6.30 -12.72 8.91
C PRO A 72 7.20 -13.82 9.49
N ALA A 73 6.76 -14.54 10.54
CA ALA A 73 7.52 -15.68 11.06
C ALA A 73 7.59 -16.85 10.08
N ILE A 74 6.50 -17.16 9.36
CA ILE A 74 6.50 -18.17 8.30
C ILE A 74 7.41 -17.72 7.14
N ALA A 75 7.35 -16.43 6.77
CA ALA A 75 8.22 -15.84 5.75
C ALA A 75 9.69 -16.04 6.11
N LEU A 76 10.07 -15.64 7.33
CA LEU A 76 11.45 -15.74 7.80
C LEU A 76 11.95 -17.18 7.86
N ILE A 77 11.12 -18.15 8.26
CA ILE A 77 11.53 -19.57 8.18
C ILE A 77 11.74 -20.00 6.73
N GLY A 78 10.88 -19.54 5.82
CA GLY A 78 11.07 -19.74 4.38
C GLY A 78 12.40 -19.13 3.90
N THR A 79 12.73 -17.94 4.38
CA THR A 79 13.97 -17.22 4.06
C THR A 79 15.21 -17.92 4.64
N ILE A 80 15.24 -18.24 5.94
CA ILE A 80 16.36 -18.93 6.63
C ILE A 80 16.73 -20.25 5.94
N TYR A 81 15.74 -20.96 5.41
CA TYR A 81 15.92 -22.26 4.75
C TYR A 81 15.75 -22.21 3.23
N HIS A 82 15.82 -21.02 2.63
CA HIS A 82 15.72 -20.76 1.19
C HIS A 82 14.63 -21.58 0.49
N SER A 83 13.42 -21.55 1.04
CA SER A 83 12.29 -22.25 0.45
C SER A 83 11.86 -21.55 -0.83
N GLN A 84 12.06 -22.20 -1.97
CA GLN A 84 11.49 -21.81 -3.28
C GLN A 84 9.98 -22.07 -3.36
N ALA A 85 9.27 -21.91 -2.25
CA ALA A 85 7.85 -22.14 -2.14
C ALA A 85 7.08 -20.92 -2.67
N GLU A 86 5.98 -21.16 -3.37
CA GLU A 86 5.10 -20.10 -3.82
C GLU A 86 4.53 -19.28 -2.64
N SER A 87 4.36 -17.97 -2.84
CA SER A 87 3.83 -17.07 -1.79
C SER A 87 2.42 -17.44 -1.31
N TRP A 88 1.64 -18.16 -2.13
CA TRP A 88 0.33 -18.66 -1.71
C TRP A 88 0.41 -19.74 -0.62
N TRP A 89 1.49 -20.52 -0.53
CA TRP A 89 1.69 -21.48 0.58
C TRP A 89 1.81 -20.76 1.92
N LEU A 90 2.62 -19.70 1.97
CA LEU A 90 2.76 -18.85 3.15
C LEU A 90 1.40 -18.32 3.61
N LEU A 91 0.64 -17.73 2.69
CA LEU A 91 -0.66 -17.16 2.99
C LEU A 91 -1.68 -18.23 3.41
N PHE A 92 -1.64 -19.42 2.82
CA PHE A 92 -2.48 -20.54 3.20
C PHE A 92 -2.20 -21.01 4.62
N PHE A 93 -0.92 -21.25 4.94
CA PHE A 93 -0.48 -21.68 6.26
C PHE A 93 -0.71 -20.61 7.32
N TRP A 94 -0.62 -19.33 6.96
CA TRP A 94 -0.98 -18.22 7.83
C TRP A 94 -2.50 -18.14 8.07
N LEU A 95 -3.31 -18.34 7.02
CA LEU A 95 -4.76 -18.24 7.08
C LEU A 95 -5.40 -19.37 7.89
N LEU A 96 -4.88 -20.59 7.82
CA LEU A 96 -5.42 -21.77 8.53
C LEU A 96 -5.68 -21.53 10.03
N PRO A 97 -4.69 -21.16 10.85
CA PRO A 97 -4.90 -20.93 12.28
C PRO A 97 -5.82 -19.72 12.55
N VAL A 98 -5.80 -18.70 11.68
CA VAL A 98 -6.73 -17.56 11.75
C VAL A 98 -8.19 -18.00 11.46
N MET A 99 -8.39 -18.93 10.52
CA MET A 99 -9.71 -19.51 10.27
C MET A 99 -10.19 -20.30 11.49
N VAL A 100 -9.35 -21.18 12.05
CA VAL A 100 -9.69 -21.99 13.23
C VAL A 100 -10.09 -21.11 14.42
N VAL A 101 -9.30 -20.08 14.73
CA VAL A 101 -9.61 -19.21 15.88
C VAL A 101 -10.89 -18.40 15.68
N THR A 102 -11.16 -17.93 14.45
CA THR A 102 -12.34 -17.10 14.15
C THR A 102 -13.65 -17.87 14.13
N LEU A 103 -13.63 -19.20 14.13
CA LEU A 103 -14.83 -20.02 14.36
C LEU A 103 -15.42 -19.78 15.75
N GLN A 104 -14.56 -19.57 16.75
CA GLN A 104 -14.97 -19.31 18.14
C GLN A 104 -14.86 -17.84 18.54
N VAL A 105 -13.73 -17.20 18.21
CA VAL A 105 -13.41 -15.83 18.60
C VAL A 105 -13.84 -14.87 17.49
N LYS A 106 -15.03 -14.29 17.64
CA LYS A 106 -15.62 -13.36 16.65
C LYS A 106 -15.17 -11.91 16.84
N MET A 107 -13.88 -11.71 17.15
CA MET A 107 -13.32 -10.36 17.22
C MET A 107 -13.26 -9.74 15.83
N ARG A 108 -13.74 -8.50 15.69
CA ARG A 108 -13.80 -7.81 14.39
C ARG A 108 -12.44 -7.74 13.70
N SER A 109 -11.39 -7.43 14.45
CA SER A 109 -10.01 -7.36 13.94
C SER A 109 -9.53 -8.70 13.37
N LEU A 110 -9.77 -9.82 14.05
CA LEU A 110 -9.43 -11.15 13.54
C LEU A 110 -10.24 -11.53 12.30
N LEU A 111 -11.52 -11.12 12.23
CA LEU A 111 -12.34 -11.33 11.04
C LEU A 111 -11.85 -10.51 9.84
N VAL A 112 -11.37 -9.28 10.07
CA VAL A 112 -10.72 -8.45 9.05
C VAL A 112 -9.41 -9.06 8.60
N LEU A 113 -8.55 -9.51 9.54
CA LEU A 113 -7.31 -10.22 9.21
C LEU A 113 -7.59 -11.45 8.34
N ARG A 114 -8.57 -12.28 8.73
CA ARG A 114 -9.02 -13.43 7.93
C ARG A 114 -9.45 -13.02 6.52
N PHE A 115 -10.22 -11.95 6.39
CA PHE A 115 -10.64 -11.44 5.10
C PHE A 115 -9.44 -11.03 4.25
N LEU A 116 -8.52 -10.23 4.80
CA LEU A 116 -7.33 -9.77 4.08
C LEU A 116 -6.49 -10.95 3.62
N LEU A 117 -6.14 -11.88 4.52
CA LEU A 117 -5.37 -13.08 4.19
C LEU A 117 -6.05 -13.93 3.11
N PHE A 118 -7.38 -14.06 3.17
CA PHE A 118 -8.12 -14.80 2.16
C PHE A 118 -8.10 -14.11 0.79
N GLN A 119 -8.24 -12.79 0.73
CA GLN A 119 -8.16 -12.08 -0.56
C GLN A 119 -6.74 -12.11 -1.13
N THR A 120 -5.72 -11.91 -0.31
CA THR A 120 -4.32 -11.99 -0.75
C THR A 120 -3.98 -13.41 -1.21
N LEU A 121 -4.47 -14.44 -0.53
CA LEU A 121 -4.31 -15.84 -0.96
C LEU A 121 -4.95 -16.09 -2.34
N LEU A 122 -6.18 -15.62 -2.56
CA LEU A 122 -6.81 -15.74 -3.88
C LEU A 122 -6.00 -15.00 -4.95
N TRP A 123 -5.47 -13.83 -4.62
CA TRP A 123 -4.64 -13.05 -5.54
C TRP A 123 -3.36 -13.79 -5.94
N THR A 124 -2.61 -14.33 -4.98
CA THR A 124 -1.34 -15.03 -5.25
C THR A 124 -1.53 -16.41 -5.89
N ILE A 125 -2.71 -17.02 -5.80
CA ILE A 125 -3.06 -18.21 -6.58
C ILE A 125 -3.27 -17.87 -8.06
N ILE A 126 -3.91 -16.72 -8.33
CA ILE A 126 -4.24 -16.27 -9.69
C ILE A 126 -3.00 -15.67 -10.38
N PHE A 127 -2.14 -14.99 -9.63
CA PHE A 127 -0.88 -14.41 -10.09
C PHE A 127 0.29 -15.01 -9.28
N PRO A 128 0.67 -16.27 -9.55
CA PRO A 128 1.80 -16.91 -8.88
C PRO A 128 3.14 -16.38 -9.41
N VAL A 129 4.22 -16.64 -8.66
CA VAL A 129 5.56 -16.11 -8.99
C VAL A 129 6.32 -17.04 -9.93
N TYR A 130 6.18 -18.36 -9.78
CA TYR A 130 6.93 -19.32 -10.58
C TYR A 130 6.15 -19.86 -11.78
N TYR A 131 4.87 -19.51 -11.94
CA TYR A 131 4.05 -20.01 -13.03
C TYR A 131 3.37 -18.88 -13.79
N ASN A 132 3.29 -19.01 -15.11
CA ASN A 132 2.46 -18.13 -15.93
C ASN A 132 1.20 -18.88 -16.34
N TRP A 133 0.06 -18.45 -15.81
CA TRP A 133 -1.23 -18.93 -16.30
C TRP A 133 -1.49 -18.35 -17.70
N PRO A 134 -2.05 -19.15 -18.63
CA PRO A 134 -2.65 -18.60 -19.83
C PRO A 134 -3.71 -17.55 -19.47
N GLU A 135 -3.89 -16.52 -20.28
CA GLU A 135 -4.83 -15.42 -19.98
C GLU A 135 -6.27 -15.91 -19.70
N ALA A 136 -6.72 -16.93 -20.45
CA ALA A 136 -7.99 -17.58 -20.22
C ALA A 136 -8.06 -18.23 -18.82
N GLY A 137 -6.96 -18.86 -18.37
CA GLY A 137 -6.82 -19.42 -17.03
C GLY A 137 -6.90 -18.35 -15.95
N THR A 138 -6.20 -17.22 -16.14
CA THR A 138 -6.25 -16.04 -15.26
C THR A 138 -7.67 -15.49 -15.16
N LEU A 139 -8.37 -15.34 -16.30
CA LEU A 139 -9.77 -14.90 -16.33
C LEU A 139 -10.68 -15.85 -15.55
N ILE A 140 -10.54 -17.17 -15.75
CA ILE A 140 -11.30 -18.19 -15.01
C ILE A 140 -11.01 -18.07 -13.51
N GLY A 141 -9.75 -17.87 -13.12
CA GLY A 141 -9.34 -17.64 -11.74
C GLY A 141 -10.02 -16.41 -11.11
N LEU A 142 -10.03 -15.28 -11.81
CA LEU A 142 -10.69 -14.04 -11.36
C LEU A 142 -12.21 -14.22 -11.21
N LEU A 143 -12.85 -14.92 -12.15
CA LEU A 143 -14.29 -15.24 -12.09
C LEU A 143 -14.60 -16.23 -10.95
N ALA A 144 -13.75 -17.23 -10.73
CA ALA A 144 -13.87 -18.17 -9.63
C ALA A 144 -13.71 -17.47 -8.28
N ALA A 145 -12.73 -16.57 -8.13
CA ALA A 145 -12.57 -15.74 -6.94
C ALA A 145 -13.80 -14.86 -6.69
N SER A 146 -14.39 -14.27 -7.75
CA SER A 146 -15.66 -13.54 -7.66
C SER A 146 -16.79 -14.44 -7.13
N ALA A 147 -16.94 -15.65 -7.68
CA ALA A 147 -17.98 -16.61 -7.28
C ALA A 147 -17.81 -17.09 -5.83
N VAL A 148 -16.58 -17.34 -5.38
CA VAL A 148 -16.26 -17.69 -3.99
C VAL A 148 -16.60 -16.53 -3.05
N ASN A 149 -16.18 -15.31 -3.38
CA ASN A 149 -16.53 -14.11 -2.62
C ASN A 149 -18.05 -13.87 -2.57
N ALA A 150 -18.76 -14.11 -3.68
CA ALA A 150 -20.21 -13.99 -3.73
C ALA A 150 -20.88 -15.01 -2.82
N SER A 151 -20.39 -16.25 -2.83
CA SER A 151 -20.88 -17.33 -1.95
C SER A 151 -20.71 -16.97 -0.48
N ILE A 152 -19.55 -16.43 -0.10
CA ILE A 152 -19.28 -15.98 1.28
C ILE A 152 -20.16 -14.79 1.64
N TYR A 153 -20.34 -13.81 0.74
CA TYR A 153 -21.24 -12.68 0.94
C TYR A 153 -22.69 -13.14 1.19
N TRP A 154 -23.23 -14.01 0.33
CA TRP A 154 -24.58 -14.57 0.48
C TRP A 154 -24.75 -15.39 1.75
N TRP A 155 -23.74 -16.16 2.12
CA TRP A 155 -23.73 -16.88 3.40
C TRP A 155 -23.70 -15.93 4.60
N SER A 156 -22.87 -14.88 4.52
CA SER A 156 -22.76 -13.84 5.55
C SER A 156 -24.05 -13.03 5.72
N LEU A 157 -24.85 -12.86 4.67
CA LEU A 157 -26.17 -12.24 4.79
C LEU A 157 -27.19 -13.09 5.57
N ARG A 158 -27.06 -14.42 5.50
CA ARG A 158 -27.95 -15.35 6.22
C ARG A 158 -27.54 -15.55 7.67
N LYS A 159 -26.23 -15.66 7.95
CA LYS A 159 -25.70 -16.06 9.27
C LYS A 159 -24.84 -14.99 9.95
N GLY A 160 -24.32 -14.02 9.21
CA GLY A 160 -23.40 -13.00 9.68
C GLY A 160 -24.11 -11.73 10.14
N LYS A 161 -23.56 -11.08 11.16
CA LYS A 161 -24.05 -9.78 11.66
C LYS A 161 -23.11 -8.61 11.34
N ASP A 162 -21.91 -8.89 10.85
CA ASP A 162 -20.92 -7.83 10.61
C ASP A 162 -21.13 -7.19 9.24
N VAL A 163 -21.78 -6.02 9.28
CA VAL A 163 -22.12 -5.22 8.10
C VAL A 163 -20.85 -4.76 7.36
N LEU A 164 -19.76 -4.42 8.06
CA LEU A 164 -18.52 -3.98 7.41
C LEU A 164 -17.95 -5.11 6.57
N LEU A 165 -17.85 -6.31 7.16
CA LEU A 165 -17.31 -7.47 6.48
C LEU A 165 -18.18 -7.88 5.28
N GLN A 166 -19.52 -7.79 5.39
CA GLN A 166 -20.43 -8.02 4.27
C GLN A 166 -20.13 -7.10 3.08
N HIS A 167 -19.89 -5.80 3.34
CA HIS A 167 -19.50 -4.88 2.28
C HIS A 167 -18.13 -5.21 1.70
N ALA A 168 -17.16 -5.59 2.53
CA ALA A 168 -15.82 -5.99 2.07
C ALA A 168 -15.88 -7.22 1.13
N TRP A 169 -16.62 -8.26 1.51
CA TRP A 169 -16.85 -9.44 0.64
C TRP A 169 -17.54 -9.05 -0.66
N PHE A 170 -18.56 -8.17 -0.61
CA PHE A 170 -19.24 -7.72 -1.83
C PHE A 170 -18.34 -6.85 -2.72
N THR A 171 -17.48 -6.02 -2.15
CA THR A 171 -16.46 -5.28 -2.90
C THR A 171 -15.53 -6.25 -3.63
N ALA A 172 -15.08 -7.33 -2.98
CA ALA A 172 -14.26 -8.35 -3.62
C ALA A 172 -14.97 -9.04 -4.80
N VAL A 173 -16.29 -9.27 -4.73
CA VAL A 173 -17.08 -9.80 -5.88
C VAL A 173 -16.88 -8.96 -7.15
N LEU A 174 -16.83 -7.63 -7.00
CA LEU A 174 -16.68 -6.72 -8.13
C LEU A 174 -15.21 -6.45 -8.48
N TRP A 175 -14.31 -6.48 -7.50
CA TRP A 175 -12.89 -6.17 -7.68
C TRP A 175 -12.15 -7.16 -8.57
N PHE A 176 -12.22 -8.47 -8.29
CA PHE A 176 -11.51 -9.48 -9.08
C PHE A 176 -11.85 -9.45 -10.58
N PRO A 177 -13.13 -9.50 -11.00
CA PRO A 177 -13.46 -9.47 -12.43
C PRO A 177 -13.24 -8.07 -13.04
N PHE A 178 -13.27 -7.00 -12.24
CA PHE A 178 -12.85 -5.67 -12.70
C PHE A 178 -11.39 -5.67 -13.13
N CYS A 179 -10.48 -6.25 -12.34
CA CYS A 179 -9.04 -6.32 -12.70
C CYS A 179 -8.81 -7.00 -14.05
N GLY A 180 -9.52 -8.09 -14.35
CA GLY A 180 -9.41 -8.77 -15.65
C GLY A 180 -10.09 -8.03 -16.80
N ALA A 181 -11.10 -7.20 -16.50
CA ALA A 181 -11.79 -6.37 -17.49
C ALA A 181 -11.07 -5.06 -17.80
N VAL A 182 -9.96 -4.76 -17.10
CA VAL A 182 -9.09 -3.65 -17.47
C VAL A 182 -8.43 -3.99 -18.80
N ARG A 183 -8.59 -3.08 -19.77
CA ARG A 183 -8.04 -3.20 -21.11
C ARG A 183 -6.52 -3.30 -21.04
N TYR A 184 -5.94 -4.15 -21.90
CA TYR A 184 -4.53 -4.56 -21.90
C TYR A 184 -4.07 -5.50 -20.79
N VAL A 185 -4.89 -5.80 -19.77
CA VAL A 185 -4.51 -6.80 -18.75
C VAL A 185 -4.61 -8.22 -19.28
N LEU A 186 -5.65 -8.52 -20.06
CA LEU A 186 -5.88 -9.82 -20.70
C LEU A 186 -6.26 -9.62 -22.17
N PRO A 187 -5.32 -9.21 -23.04
CA PRO A 187 -5.60 -8.85 -24.43
C PRO A 187 -6.23 -9.97 -25.28
N GLU A 188 -5.84 -11.23 -25.09
CA GLU A 188 -6.37 -12.37 -25.86
C GLU A 188 -7.84 -12.65 -25.54
N VAL A 189 -8.27 -12.36 -24.30
CA VAL A 189 -9.63 -12.63 -23.80
C VAL A 189 -10.38 -11.35 -23.41
N GLU A 190 -9.93 -10.19 -23.87
CA GLU A 190 -10.44 -8.87 -23.45
C GLU A 190 -11.97 -8.76 -23.59
N VAL A 191 -12.49 -9.14 -24.76
CA VAL A 191 -13.92 -9.09 -25.07
C VAL A 191 -14.72 -9.98 -24.10
N PHE A 192 -14.19 -11.16 -23.78
CA PHE A 192 -14.82 -12.08 -22.83
C PHE A 192 -14.77 -11.53 -21.41
N ALA A 193 -13.63 -10.98 -20.99
CA ALA A 193 -13.46 -10.39 -19.66
C ALA A 193 -14.40 -9.19 -19.46
N GLY A 194 -14.47 -8.28 -20.43
CA GLY A 194 -15.38 -7.14 -20.40
C GLY A 194 -16.86 -7.55 -20.38
N THR A 195 -17.24 -8.51 -21.23
CA THR A 195 -18.62 -9.02 -21.29
C THR A 195 -19.02 -9.74 -20.00
N ALA A 196 -18.12 -10.57 -19.45
CA ALA A 196 -18.36 -11.27 -18.18
C ALA A 196 -18.51 -10.26 -17.02
N TYR A 197 -17.67 -9.23 -16.99
CA TYR A 197 -17.76 -8.19 -15.97
C TYR A 197 -19.04 -7.35 -16.08
N LEU A 198 -19.48 -6.98 -17.29
CA LEU A 198 -20.77 -6.33 -17.51
C LEU A 198 -21.94 -7.21 -17.04
N ALA A 199 -21.89 -8.52 -17.29
CA ALA A 199 -22.89 -9.46 -16.79
C ALA A 199 -22.91 -9.49 -15.25
N ILE A 200 -21.74 -9.54 -14.60
CA ILE A 200 -21.61 -9.48 -13.14
C ILE A 200 -22.17 -8.17 -12.58
N LEU A 201 -21.91 -7.03 -13.21
CA LEU A 201 -22.48 -5.73 -12.83
C LEU A 201 -24.01 -5.75 -12.94
N ALA A 202 -24.56 -6.26 -14.04
CA ALA A 202 -26.01 -6.34 -14.25
C ALA A 202 -26.69 -7.24 -13.21
N VAL A 203 -26.13 -8.42 -12.96
CA VAL A 203 -26.59 -9.35 -11.91
C VAL A 203 -26.51 -8.68 -10.54
N SER A 204 -25.42 -7.98 -10.25
CA SER A 204 -25.21 -7.26 -8.99
C SER A 204 -26.26 -6.17 -8.80
N PHE A 205 -26.52 -5.33 -9.81
CA PHE A 205 -27.57 -4.32 -9.78
C PHE A 205 -28.93 -4.92 -9.44
N TYR A 206 -29.31 -6.01 -10.10
CA TYR A 206 -30.57 -6.70 -9.83
C TYR A 206 -30.63 -7.27 -8.41
N ALA A 207 -29.57 -7.98 -7.99
CA ALA A 207 -29.51 -8.67 -6.72
C ALA A 207 -29.49 -7.72 -5.51
N VAL A 208 -28.83 -6.57 -5.61
CA VAL A 208 -28.65 -5.62 -4.50
C VAL A 208 -29.51 -4.37 -4.59
N ARG A 209 -30.46 -4.28 -5.54
CA ARG A 209 -31.34 -3.10 -5.74
C ARG A 209 -32.08 -2.61 -4.49
N ARG A 210 -32.34 -3.48 -3.52
CA ARG A 210 -33.02 -3.16 -2.25
C ARG A 210 -32.05 -2.84 -1.10
N ARG A 211 -30.74 -2.89 -1.34
CA ARG A 211 -29.69 -2.68 -0.34
C ARG A 211 -28.85 -1.45 -0.71
N PRO A 212 -29.12 -0.28 -0.09
CA PRO A 212 -28.57 0.99 -0.57
C PRO A 212 -27.06 1.07 -0.50
N ALA A 213 -26.42 0.45 0.50
CA ALA A 213 -24.97 0.52 0.68
C ALA A 213 -24.21 -0.33 -0.36
N THR A 214 -24.62 -1.58 -0.61
CA THR A 214 -24.04 -2.42 -1.68
C THR A 214 -24.39 -1.93 -3.08
N LEU A 215 -25.56 -1.29 -3.24
CA LEU A 215 -25.89 -0.60 -4.49
C LEU A 215 -24.93 0.54 -4.78
N LYS A 216 -24.54 1.34 -3.77
CA LYS A 216 -23.51 2.38 -3.92
C LYS A 216 -22.18 1.79 -4.40
N ILE A 217 -21.75 0.66 -3.83
CA ILE A 217 -20.51 -0.02 -4.26
C ILE A 217 -20.61 -0.41 -5.73
N THR A 218 -21.73 -1.01 -6.15
CA THR A 218 -21.97 -1.39 -7.56
C THR A 218 -21.91 -0.18 -8.49
N ILE A 219 -22.50 0.95 -8.09
CA ILE A 219 -22.46 2.21 -8.86
C ILE A 219 -21.02 2.72 -8.99
N VAL A 220 -20.22 2.69 -7.92
CA VAL A 220 -18.81 3.11 -7.95
C VAL A 220 -18.02 2.25 -8.94
N PHE A 221 -18.12 0.93 -8.86
CA PHE A 221 -17.43 0.01 -9.78
C PHE A 221 -17.88 0.13 -11.24
N THR A 222 -19.15 0.46 -11.47
CA THR A 222 -19.66 0.78 -12.82
C THR A 222 -19.02 2.07 -13.34
N GLY A 223 -18.92 3.09 -12.49
CA GLY A 223 -18.26 4.36 -12.83
C GLY A 223 -16.77 4.19 -13.12
N LEU A 224 -16.06 3.39 -12.32
CA LEU A 224 -14.65 3.07 -12.54
C LEU A 224 -14.41 2.35 -13.86
N TYR A 225 -15.24 1.36 -14.18
CA TYR A 225 -15.15 0.63 -15.44
C TYR A 225 -15.48 1.49 -16.65
N ALA A 226 -16.57 2.28 -16.58
CA ALA A 226 -16.89 3.23 -17.64
C ALA A 226 -15.77 4.25 -17.84
N PHE A 227 -15.19 4.76 -16.76
CA PHE A 227 -14.06 5.69 -16.82
C PHE A 227 -12.84 5.05 -17.50
N GLN A 228 -12.43 3.86 -17.06
CA GLN A 228 -11.29 3.15 -17.62
C GLN A 228 -11.51 2.77 -19.09
N PHE A 229 -12.69 2.25 -19.45
CA PHE A 229 -13.04 1.92 -20.83
C PHE A 229 -12.98 3.16 -21.74
N LEU A 230 -13.59 4.27 -21.31
CA LEU A 230 -13.58 5.51 -22.09
C LEU A 230 -12.17 6.09 -22.21
N PHE A 231 -11.44 6.16 -21.11
CA PHE A 231 -10.09 6.72 -21.07
C PHE A 231 -9.12 5.95 -21.98
N ILE A 232 -9.14 4.61 -21.93
CA ILE A 232 -8.24 3.81 -22.78
C ILE A 232 -8.70 3.86 -24.25
N THR A 233 -10.01 3.82 -24.52
CA THR A 233 -10.53 3.99 -25.90
C THR A 233 -10.10 5.33 -26.52
N MET A 234 -10.02 6.38 -25.70
CA MET A 234 -9.53 7.68 -26.13
C MET A 234 -8.04 7.66 -26.47
N MET A 235 -7.22 6.92 -25.72
CA MET A 235 -5.80 6.70 -26.04
C MET A 235 -5.62 5.95 -27.36
N ASP A 236 -6.46 4.94 -27.61
CA ASP A 236 -6.24 4.01 -28.74
C ASP A 236 -6.75 4.53 -30.08
N ILE A 237 -7.92 5.15 -30.11
CA ILE A 237 -8.52 5.60 -31.38
C ILE A 237 -7.91 6.93 -31.82
N TYR A 238 -7.34 7.71 -30.88
CA TYR A 238 -6.69 9.00 -31.10
C TYR A 238 -7.42 9.87 -32.15
N SER A 239 -8.75 9.97 -32.03
CA SER A 239 -9.63 10.61 -33.03
C SER A 239 -10.51 11.70 -32.43
N GLY A 240 -10.46 12.89 -33.02
CA GLY A 240 -11.19 14.06 -32.56
C GLY A 240 -12.69 13.84 -32.39
N ALA A 241 -13.28 13.09 -33.31
CA ALA A 241 -14.70 12.78 -33.28
C ALA A 241 -15.07 11.94 -32.05
N VAL A 242 -14.23 10.98 -31.67
CA VAL A 242 -14.45 10.13 -30.49
C VAL A 242 -14.40 10.96 -29.22
N PHE A 243 -13.43 11.87 -29.09
CA PHE A 243 -13.36 12.76 -27.94
C PHE A 243 -14.58 13.69 -27.83
N ILE A 244 -15.06 14.27 -28.95
CA ILE A 244 -16.31 15.09 -28.95
C ILE A 244 -17.51 14.25 -28.52
N ILE A 245 -17.67 13.04 -29.06
CA ILE A 245 -18.80 12.16 -28.74
C ILE A 245 -18.81 11.83 -27.25
N ILE A 246 -17.64 11.49 -26.68
CA ILE A 246 -17.49 11.19 -25.25
C ILE A 246 -17.76 12.43 -24.41
N PHE A 247 -17.28 13.61 -24.82
CA PHE A 247 -17.56 14.87 -24.13
C PHE A 247 -19.06 15.21 -24.10
N LEU A 248 -19.74 15.08 -25.24
CA LEU A 248 -21.20 15.27 -25.33
C LEU A 248 -21.97 14.24 -24.51
N PHE A 249 -21.51 12.99 -24.50
CA PHE A 249 -22.09 11.92 -23.69
C PHE A 249 -21.93 12.21 -22.20
N ALA A 250 -20.76 12.66 -21.74
CA ALA A 250 -20.52 13.07 -20.36
C ALA A 250 -21.40 14.25 -19.94
N ALA A 251 -21.50 15.29 -20.78
CA ALA A 251 -22.39 16.42 -20.56
C ALA A 251 -23.87 15.99 -20.47
N GLY A 252 -24.29 15.09 -21.37
CA GLY A 252 -25.61 14.49 -21.37
C GLY A 252 -25.90 13.66 -20.12
N ALA A 253 -24.93 12.89 -19.63
CA ALA A 253 -25.04 12.09 -18.41
C ALA A 253 -25.16 12.97 -17.16
N VAL A 254 -24.36 14.04 -17.06
CA VAL A 254 -24.46 15.02 -15.97
C VAL A 254 -25.84 15.70 -16.00
N TYR A 255 -26.27 16.22 -17.15
CA TYR A 255 -27.60 16.82 -17.29
C TYR A 255 -28.73 15.84 -16.97
N GLY A 256 -28.65 14.61 -17.48
CA GLY A 256 -29.62 13.55 -17.26
C GLY A 256 -29.73 13.16 -15.78
N SER A 257 -28.61 13.08 -15.07
CA SER A 257 -28.58 12.79 -13.64
C SER A 257 -29.25 13.89 -12.79
N VAL A 258 -28.98 15.17 -13.07
CA VAL A 258 -29.64 16.30 -12.43
C VAL A 258 -31.16 16.24 -12.64
N LYS A 259 -31.61 15.95 -13.87
CA LYS A 259 -33.03 15.83 -14.21
C LYS A 259 -33.70 14.61 -13.57
N LEU A 260 -33.02 13.47 -13.52
CA LEU A 260 -33.51 12.27 -12.82
C LEU A 260 -33.68 12.53 -11.32
N ILE A 261 -32.71 13.21 -10.70
CA ILE A 261 -32.72 13.50 -9.26
C ILE A 261 -33.81 14.52 -8.92
N SER A 262 -34.01 15.56 -9.74
CA SER A 262 -35.11 16.51 -9.55
C SER A 262 -36.49 15.85 -9.72
N SER A 263 -36.60 14.82 -10.58
CA SER A 263 -37.79 13.97 -10.68
C SER A 263 -37.98 13.07 -9.45
N PHE A 264 -36.91 12.48 -8.92
CA PHE A 264 -36.95 11.66 -7.69
C PHE A 264 -37.09 12.46 -6.39
N ALA A 265 -36.85 13.77 -6.40
CA ALA A 265 -37.13 14.67 -5.28
C ALA A 265 -38.61 14.60 -4.86
N LYS A 266 -39.52 14.36 -5.81
CA LYS A 266 -40.96 14.23 -5.59
C LYS A 266 -41.39 12.91 -4.92
N ARG A 267 -40.51 11.92 -4.76
CA ARG A 267 -40.84 10.54 -4.31
C ARG A 267 -40.26 10.09 -2.96
N GLY A 268 -39.97 11.01 -2.03
CA GLY A 268 -39.76 10.66 -0.61
C GLY A 268 -38.54 9.80 -0.22
N ARG A 269 -37.61 9.46 -1.13
CA ARG A 269 -36.33 8.79 -0.76
C ARG A 269 -35.43 9.70 0.10
N SER A 270 -34.65 9.10 1.00
CA SER A 270 -33.78 9.79 1.97
C SER A 270 -32.81 10.78 1.31
N MET A 271 -32.79 12.02 1.83
CA MET A 271 -32.06 13.18 1.29
C MET A 271 -30.57 12.90 1.07
N GLN A 272 -29.93 12.17 2.00
CA GLN A 272 -28.49 11.88 1.95
C GLN A 272 -28.09 10.93 0.82
N SER A 273 -28.95 9.98 0.45
CA SER A 273 -28.66 9.05 -0.67
C SER A 273 -28.72 9.77 -2.03
N LYS A 274 -29.62 10.74 -2.16
CA LYS A 274 -29.76 11.61 -3.34
C LYS A 274 -28.56 12.54 -3.51
N LEU A 275 -28.13 13.17 -2.41
CA LEU A 275 -26.97 14.05 -2.39
C LEU A 275 -25.68 13.30 -2.72
N PHE A 276 -25.48 12.09 -2.19
CA PHE A 276 -24.32 11.27 -2.52
C PHE A 276 -24.29 10.90 -4.01
N PHE A 277 -25.40 10.39 -4.55
CA PHE A 277 -25.50 10.02 -5.97
C PHE A 277 -25.27 11.23 -6.89
N LEU A 278 -25.80 12.40 -6.53
CA LEU A 278 -25.57 13.64 -7.26
C LEU A 278 -24.08 14.00 -7.29
N HIS A 279 -23.43 14.10 -6.13
CA HIS A 279 -22.02 14.50 -6.08
C HIS A 279 -21.08 13.49 -6.76
N THR A 280 -21.33 12.17 -6.61
CA THR A 280 -20.51 11.14 -7.26
C THR A 280 -20.66 11.17 -8.78
N VAL A 281 -21.89 11.25 -9.30
CA VAL A 281 -22.13 11.31 -10.75
C VAL A 281 -21.61 12.64 -11.33
N THR A 282 -21.76 13.74 -10.61
CA THR A 282 -21.20 15.04 -11.01
C THR A 282 -19.67 15.00 -11.05
N LEU A 283 -19.00 14.40 -10.06
CA LEU A 283 -17.54 14.31 -10.02
C LEU A 283 -17.02 13.39 -11.13
N VAL A 284 -17.59 12.18 -11.27
CA VAL A 284 -17.19 11.23 -12.33
C VAL A 284 -17.48 11.79 -13.71
N GLY A 285 -18.63 12.44 -13.90
CA GLY A 285 -18.98 13.11 -15.15
C GLY A 285 -18.06 14.28 -15.47
N ALA A 286 -17.65 15.07 -14.47
CA ALA A 286 -16.66 16.14 -14.64
C ALA A 286 -15.27 15.60 -14.99
N LEU A 287 -14.83 14.49 -14.39
CA LEU A 287 -13.57 13.82 -14.72
C LEU A 287 -13.57 13.26 -16.15
N ILE A 288 -14.63 12.56 -16.55
CA ILE A 288 -14.78 12.03 -17.92
C ILE A 288 -14.83 13.18 -18.92
N ALA A 289 -15.63 14.21 -18.66
CA ALA A 289 -15.70 15.38 -19.52
C ALA A 289 -14.32 16.03 -19.61
N ALA A 290 -13.60 16.19 -18.50
CA ALA A 290 -12.29 16.81 -18.48
C ALA A 290 -11.30 16.01 -19.31
N GLY A 291 -11.17 14.70 -19.09
CA GLY A 291 -10.31 13.86 -19.93
C GLY A 291 -10.68 13.92 -21.41
N ALA A 292 -11.98 13.85 -21.73
CA ALA A 292 -12.48 13.92 -23.10
C ALA A 292 -12.15 15.26 -23.78
N PHE A 293 -12.27 16.35 -23.04
CA PHE A 293 -11.96 17.67 -23.55
C PHE A 293 -10.44 17.87 -23.73
N SER A 294 -9.64 17.50 -22.73
CA SER A 294 -8.18 17.61 -22.80
C SER A 294 -7.62 16.82 -23.98
N GLY A 295 -8.06 15.57 -24.14
CA GLY A 295 -7.59 14.75 -25.25
C GLY A 295 -8.12 15.21 -26.62
N PHE A 296 -9.36 15.74 -26.71
CA PHE A 296 -9.82 16.38 -27.95
C PHE A 296 -8.89 17.52 -28.37
N VAL A 297 -8.57 18.40 -27.44
CA VAL A 297 -7.69 19.55 -27.70
C VAL A 297 -6.27 19.06 -28.01
N GLY A 298 -5.77 18.03 -27.31
CA GLY A 298 -4.45 17.45 -27.53
C GLY A 298 -4.22 16.89 -28.92
N LEU A 299 -5.27 16.34 -29.54
CA LEU A 299 -5.19 15.82 -30.90
C LEU A 299 -4.91 16.87 -31.97
N PHE A 300 -5.54 18.03 -31.87
CA PHE A 300 -5.51 19.02 -32.96
C PHE A 300 -4.53 20.15 -32.70
N LEU A 301 -4.18 20.37 -31.44
CA LEU A 301 -3.60 21.61 -30.98
C LEU A 301 -2.47 21.30 -30.01
N PHE A 302 -1.62 20.30 -30.25
CA PHE A 302 -0.53 19.94 -29.31
C PHE A 302 0.31 21.17 -28.88
N GLU A 303 0.66 22.04 -29.83
CA GLU A 303 1.36 23.31 -29.55
C GLU A 303 0.45 24.44 -29.03
N ALA A 304 -0.86 24.39 -29.32
CA ALA A 304 -1.86 25.38 -28.93
C ALA A 304 -2.74 24.92 -27.74
N LEU A 305 -2.42 23.77 -27.14
CA LEU A 305 -3.16 23.08 -26.10
C LEU A 305 -3.33 24.00 -24.89
N PRO A 306 -2.28 24.72 -24.45
CA PRO A 306 -2.41 25.63 -23.34
C PRO A 306 -3.32 26.82 -23.66
N ALA A 307 -3.26 27.35 -24.89
CA ALA A 307 -4.09 28.48 -25.31
C ALA A 307 -5.58 28.11 -25.45
N VAL A 308 -5.88 26.91 -25.94
CA VAL A 308 -7.25 26.44 -26.18
C VAL A 308 -7.94 26.03 -24.89
N LEU A 309 -7.22 25.32 -24.02
CA LEU A 309 -7.73 25.02 -22.67
C LEU A 309 -7.89 26.31 -21.85
N PHE A 310 -6.99 27.29 -22.01
CA PHE A 310 -7.13 28.63 -21.42
C PHE A 310 -8.41 29.35 -21.89
N VAL A 311 -8.67 29.40 -23.20
CA VAL A 311 -9.91 29.98 -23.75
C VAL A 311 -11.14 29.23 -23.26
N SER A 312 -11.06 27.91 -23.13
CA SER A 312 -12.16 27.07 -22.66
C SER A 312 -12.50 27.31 -21.20
N ILE A 313 -11.48 27.54 -20.35
CA ILE A 313 -11.68 27.96 -18.96
C ILE A 313 -12.31 29.36 -18.92
N LEU A 314 -11.88 30.31 -19.76
CA LEU A 314 -12.46 31.65 -19.84
C LEU A 314 -13.93 31.64 -20.32
N VAL A 315 -14.28 30.78 -21.28
CA VAL A 315 -15.65 30.61 -21.79
C VAL A 315 -16.54 29.99 -20.72
N LEU A 316 -16.08 28.93 -20.05
CA LEU A 316 -16.81 28.29 -18.96
C LEU A 316 -16.98 29.22 -17.76
N PHE A 317 -15.96 30.02 -17.46
CA PHE A 317 -16.01 31.06 -16.44
C PHE A 317 -17.04 32.15 -16.78
N SER A 318 -17.02 32.63 -18.03
CA SER A 318 -18.00 33.61 -18.53
C SER A 318 -19.43 33.07 -18.43
N PHE A 319 -19.62 31.77 -18.67
CA PHE A 319 -20.92 31.11 -18.57
C PHE A 319 -21.45 31.01 -17.12
N VAL A 320 -20.57 30.69 -16.16
CA VAL A 320 -20.90 30.65 -14.72
C VAL A 320 -21.20 32.06 -14.18
N LEU A 321 -20.46 33.07 -14.65
CA LEU A 321 -20.69 34.47 -14.29
C LEU A 321 -22.02 35.02 -14.82
N TRP A 322 -22.40 34.64 -16.04
CA TRP A 322 -23.56 35.20 -16.73
C TRP A 322 -24.89 34.72 -16.16
N LYS A 323 -25.01 33.44 -15.76
CA LYS A 323 -26.29 32.91 -15.25
C LYS A 323 -26.32 32.75 -13.73
N ARG A 324 -26.85 33.77 -13.04
CA ARG A 324 -27.23 33.72 -11.61
C ARG A 324 -28.30 32.67 -11.24
N LYS A 325 -28.87 31.95 -12.22
CA LYS A 325 -29.96 30.96 -12.05
C LYS A 325 -29.55 29.51 -12.39
N LEU A 326 -28.25 29.20 -12.52
CA LEU A 326 -27.82 27.82 -12.74
C LEU A 326 -28.07 26.96 -11.50
N ASP A 327 -28.46 25.71 -11.70
CA ASP A 327 -28.53 24.73 -10.62
C ASP A 327 -27.15 24.57 -9.98
N SER A 328 -27.11 24.59 -8.64
CA SER A 328 -25.86 24.61 -7.87
C SER A 328 -24.93 23.44 -8.23
N SER A 329 -25.47 22.27 -8.57
CA SER A 329 -24.67 21.08 -8.94
C SER A 329 -24.12 21.12 -10.36
N PHE A 330 -24.79 21.83 -11.26
CA PHE A 330 -24.26 22.04 -12.62
C PHE A 330 -23.14 23.08 -12.61
N ALA A 331 -23.31 24.16 -11.83
CA ALA A 331 -22.25 25.13 -11.59
C ALA A 331 -21.01 24.47 -10.93
N GLN A 332 -21.21 23.56 -9.98
CA GLN A 332 -20.14 22.74 -9.39
C GLN A 332 -19.41 21.88 -10.43
N ALA A 333 -20.15 21.19 -11.30
CA ALA A 333 -19.57 20.35 -12.35
C ALA A 333 -18.61 21.15 -13.24
N ILE A 334 -19.04 22.36 -13.63
CA ILE A 334 -18.24 23.26 -14.46
C ILE A 334 -17.00 23.75 -13.71
N VAL A 335 -17.13 24.16 -12.45
CA VAL A 335 -15.99 24.61 -11.65
C VAL A 335 -14.97 23.47 -11.47
N PHE A 336 -15.41 22.26 -11.13
CA PHE A 336 -14.50 21.12 -10.98
C PHE A 336 -13.85 20.72 -12.30
N PHE A 337 -14.62 20.68 -13.39
CA PHE A 337 -14.07 20.46 -14.73
C PHE A 337 -12.96 21.47 -15.03
N SER A 338 -13.21 22.78 -14.85
CA SER A 338 -12.22 23.83 -15.13
C SER A 338 -10.99 23.75 -14.23
N MET A 339 -11.14 23.35 -12.96
CA MET A 339 -10.01 23.19 -12.06
C MET A 339 -9.23 21.89 -12.30
N ILE A 340 -9.86 20.82 -12.77
CA ILE A 340 -9.15 19.61 -13.21
C ILE A 340 -8.35 19.92 -14.47
N GLN A 341 -8.92 20.67 -15.42
CA GLN A 341 -8.18 21.18 -16.59
C GLN A 341 -6.98 22.03 -16.18
N LEU A 342 -7.10 22.85 -15.13
CA LEU A 342 -5.99 23.64 -14.60
C LEU A 342 -4.80 22.78 -14.16
N VAL A 343 -5.04 21.69 -13.44
CA VAL A 343 -3.97 20.78 -13.00
C VAL A 343 -3.32 20.10 -14.20
N VAL A 344 -4.12 19.64 -15.16
CA VAL A 344 -3.62 19.00 -16.40
C VAL A 344 -2.75 19.98 -17.21
N LEU A 345 -3.16 21.23 -17.30
CA LEU A 345 -2.41 22.29 -17.96
C LEU A 345 -1.12 22.68 -17.26
N SER A 346 -1.07 22.57 -15.93
CA SER A 346 0.06 23.06 -15.14
C SER A 346 1.38 22.34 -15.41
N ALA A 347 1.33 21.17 -16.05
CA ALA A 347 2.52 20.39 -16.41
C ALA A 347 3.34 21.00 -17.56
N ASP A 348 2.71 21.73 -18.49
CA ASP A 348 3.36 22.22 -19.73
C ASP A 348 3.05 23.70 -20.06
N ALA A 349 2.30 24.41 -19.21
CA ALA A 349 1.84 25.75 -19.52
C ALA A 349 2.88 26.84 -19.20
N ALA A 350 2.94 27.84 -20.08
CA ALA A 350 3.73 29.04 -19.86
C ALA A 350 3.15 29.89 -18.72
N VAL A 351 4.02 30.59 -17.98
CA VAL A 351 3.67 31.38 -16.77
C VAL A 351 2.48 32.33 -16.96
N TRP A 352 2.39 32.97 -18.13
CA TRP A 352 1.34 33.96 -18.42
C TRP A 352 -0.05 33.33 -18.62
N GLN A 353 -0.13 32.04 -18.97
CA GLN A 353 -1.40 31.31 -19.13
C GLN A 353 -2.03 30.99 -17.76
N MET A 354 -1.25 31.08 -16.68
CA MET A 354 -1.67 30.77 -15.31
C MET A 354 -2.15 31.98 -14.51
N LEU A 355 -1.79 33.20 -14.90
CA LEU A 355 -2.20 34.43 -14.19
C LEU A 355 -3.74 34.61 -14.10
N PRO A 356 -4.51 34.43 -15.18
CA PRO A 356 -5.98 34.53 -15.12
C PRO A 356 -6.61 33.37 -14.35
N LEU A 357 -5.88 32.26 -14.18
CA LEU A 357 -6.31 31.08 -13.44
C LEU A 357 -6.09 31.24 -11.95
N LEU A 358 -4.97 31.84 -11.52
CA LEU A 358 -4.78 32.30 -10.14
C LEU A 358 -5.79 33.39 -9.76
N ALA A 359 -6.12 34.27 -10.72
CA ALA A 359 -7.19 35.25 -10.54
C ALA A 359 -8.57 34.57 -10.38
N LEU A 360 -8.84 33.49 -11.13
CA LEU A 360 -10.05 32.69 -11.03
C LEU A 360 -10.15 31.97 -9.67
N THR A 361 -9.08 31.30 -9.23
CA THR A 361 -9.06 30.63 -7.91
C THR A 361 -9.21 31.63 -6.78
N GLY A 362 -8.50 32.76 -6.84
CA GLY A 362 -8.62 33.86 -5.88
C GLY A 362 -10.02 34.46 -5.87
N TRP A 363 -10.68 34.56 -7.02
CA TRP A 363 -12.04 35.08 -7.10
C TRP A 363 -13.09 34.11 -6.57
N ILE A 364 -12.98 32.80 -6.87
CA ILE A 364 -13.85 31.76 -6.29
C ILE A 364 -13.70 31.75 -4.76
N TRP A 365 -12.46 31.87 -4.28
CA TRP A 365 -12.14 31.99 -2.86
C TRP A 365 -12.86 33.18 -2.19
N MET A 366 -12.90 34.32 -2.88
CA MET A 366 -13.55 35.53 -2.39
C MET A 366 -15.08 35.50 -2.45
N ARG A 367 -15.69 34.76 -3.40
CA ARG A 367 -17.14 34.84 -3.67
C ARG A 367 -17.96 33.74 -3.02
N ASP A 368 -17.42 32.54 -2.85
CA ASP A 368 -18.16 31.42 -2.24
C ASP A 368 -17.67 31.17 -0.80
N ASP A 369 -18.55 31.44 0.17
CA ASP A 369 -18.28 31.24 1.59
C ASP A 369 -18.45 29.78 2.04
N ARG A 370 -18.90 28.89 1.14
CA ARG A 370 -19.12 27.49 1.49
C ARG A 370 -17.78 26.80 1.77
N PRO A 371 -17.59 26.18 2.95
CA PRO A 371 -16.31 25.62 3.37
C PRO A 371 -15.81 24.51 2.46
N PHE A 372 -16.72 23.66 1.94
CA PHE A 372 -16.38 22.58 1.01
C PHE A 372 -15.70 23.10 -0.27
N TYR A 373 -16.17 24.22 -0.83
CA TYR A 373 -15.59 24.79 -2.05
C TYR A 373 -14.20 25.33 -1.78
N ARG A 374 -14.01 26.06 -0.69
CA ARG A 374 -12.69 26.59 -0.31
C ARG A 374 -11.67 25.47 -0.09
N ILE A 375 -12.08 24.35 0.49
CA ILE A 375 -11.21 23.17 0.67
C ILE A 375 -10.82 22.55 -0.66
N VAL A 376 -11.78 22.33 -1.58
CA VAL A 376 -11.48 21.74 -2.89
C VAL A 376 -10.63 22.68 -3.74
N VAL A 377 -10.95 23.98 -3.74
CA VAL A 377 -10.17 25.02 -4.43
C VAL A 377 -8.76 25.09 -3.87
N TYR A 378 -8.61 25.08 -2.54
CA TYR A 378 -7.30 25.04 -1.89
C TYR A 378 -6.49 23.83 -2.36
N GLY A 379 -7.05 22.61 -2.29
CA GLY A 379 -6.33 21.39 -2.67
C GLY A 379 -5.88 21.39 -4.13
N LEU A 380 -6.76 21.76 -5.05
CA LEU A 380 -6.45 21.82 -6.48
C LEU A 380 -5.46 22.96 -6.81
N ALA A 381 -5.61 24.12 -6.16
CA ALA A 381 -4.67 25.23 -6.32
C ALA A 381 -3.28 24.88 -5.76
N ASN A 382 -3.21 24.16 -4.63
CA ASN A 382 -1.95 23.70 -4.06
C ASN A 382 -1.24 22.71 -4.98
N ALA A 383 -1.98 21.75 -5.55
CA ALA A 383 -1.43 20.79 -6.51
C ALA A 383 -0.90 21.47 -7.77
N ALA A 384 -1.67 22.41 -8.36
CA ALA A 384 -1.24 23.18 -9.52
C ALA A 384 -0.02 24.05 -9.21
N LEU A 385 0.00 24.71 -8.04
CA LEU A 385 1.12 25.56 -7.61
C LEU A 385 2.39 24.74 -7.35
N LEU A 386 2.30 23.57 -6.72
CA LEU A 386 3.46 22.70 -6.47
C LEU A 386 4.04 22.19 -7.80
N THR A 387 3.19 21.74 -8.72
CA THR A 387 3.61 21.33 -10.07
C THR A 387 4.34 22.49 -10.76
N TRP A 388 3.78 23.70 -10.69
CA TRP A 388 4.36 24.90 -11.29
C TRP A 388 5.70 25.31 -10.69
N LEU A 389 5.81 25.32 -9.36
CA LEU A 389 7.06 25.65 -8.68
C LEU A 389 8.15 24.64 -9.07
N PHE A 390 7.81 23.35 -9.15
CA PHE A 390 8.75 22.31 -9.55
C PHE A 390 9.24 22.46 -10.99
N LEU A 391 8.38 22.94 -11.90
CA LEU A 391 8.74 23.13 -13.31
C LEU A 391 9.49 24.43 -13.59
N LEU A 392 9.18 25.51 -12.88
CA LEU A 392 9.80 26.82 -13.11
C LEU A 392 11.08 27.03 -12.33
N VAL A 393 11.18 26.44 -11.15
CA VAL A 393 12.26 26.68 -10.22
C VAL A 393 13.08 25.42 -10.17
N GLU A 394 14.18 25.40 -10.93
CA GLU A 394 15.14 24.29 -10.96
C GLU A 394 15.72 23.98 -9.57
N ASN A 395 15.65 24.94 -8.65
CA ASN A 395 16.09 24.77 -7.27
C ASN A 395 14.96 24.25 -6.36
N THR A 396 14.96 22.94 -6.11
CA THR A 396 14.01 22.25 -5.22
C THR A 396 13.94 22.87 -3.82
N HIS A 397 15.06 23.35 -3.27
CA HIS A 397 15.08 24.01 -1.97
C HIS A 397 14.25 25.31 -1.97
N ALA A 398 14.34 26.11 -3.02
CA ALA A 398 13.52 27.32 -3.18
C ALA A 398 12.03 27.00 -3.37
N VAL A 399 11.72 25.90 -4.09
CA VAL A 399 10.34 25.39 -4.25
C VAL A 399 9.72 25.08 -2.90
N VAL A 400 10.42 24.31 -2.06
CA VAL A 400 9.93 23.88 -0.74
C VAL A 400 9.66 25.08 0.17
N TRP A 401 10.59 26.04 0.24
CA TRP A 401 10.39 27.26 1.03
C TRP A 401 9.19 28.08 0.56
N THR A 402 9.07 28.29 -0.75
CA THR A 402 7.99 29.09 -1.33
C THR A 402 6.63 28.43 -1.08
N ALA A 403 6.52 27.13 -1.30
CA ALA A 403 5.30 26.36 -1.06
C ALA A 403 4.95 26.32 0.44
N ALA A 404 5.94 26.12 1.33
CA ALA A 404 5.72 26.13 2.77
C ALA A 404 5.22 27.50 3.24
N GLY A 405 5.85 28.58 2.79
CA GLY A 405 5.45 29.95 3.10
C GLY A 405 4.01 30.26 2.68
N LEU A 406 3.62 29.88 1.47
CA LEU A 406 2.24 30.06 0.99
C LEU A 406 1.22 29.28 1.83
N ASN A 407 1.55 28.04 2.22
CA ASN A 407 0.69 27.24 3.09
C ASN A 407 0.56 27.82 4.51
N ILE A 408 1.63 28.40 5.05
CA ILE A 408 1.60 29.14 6.32
C ILE A 408 0.68 30.35 6.22
N LEU A 409 0.76 31.12 5.13
CA LEU A 409 -0.10 32.29 4.90
C LEU A 409 -1.59 31.88 4.80
N ILE A 410 -1.90 30.80 4.10
CA ILE A 410 -3.26 30.26 4.00
C ILE A 410 -3.76 29.78 5.37
N ALA A 411 -2.92 29.10 6.14
CA ALA A 411 -3.26 28.69 7.50
C ALA A 411 -3.55 29.91 8.40
N ALA A 412 -2.74 30.96 8.30
CA ALA A 412 -2.94 32.20 9.04
C ALA A 412 -4.24 32.91 8.63
N GLU A 413 -4.53 33.03 7.33
CA GLU A 413 -5.78 33.63 6.84
C GLU A 413 -7.00 32.80 7.28
N ALA A 414 -6.92 31.47 7.20
CA ALA A 414 -7.98 30.57 7.63
C ALA A 414 -8.25 30.67 9.13
N TYR A 415 -7.21 30.87 9.93
CA TYR A 415 -7.29 31.00 11.38
C TYR A 415 -7.82 32.38 11.82
N TRP A 416 -7.27 33.48 11.28
CA TRP A 416 -7.61 34.84 11.72
C TRP A 416 -8.84 35.43 11.04
N ARG A 417 -9.07 35.13 9.75
CA ARG A 417 -10.08 35.84 8.94
C ARG A 417 -11.29 34.98 8.59
N LEU A 418 -11.06 33.75 8.13
CA LEU A 418 -12.14 32.92 7.60
C LEU A 418 -12.80 32.05 8.67
N SER A 419 -12.12 31.78 9.79
CA SER A 419 -12.56 30.87 10.87
C SER A 419 -12.90 29.45 10.40
N ILE A 420 -12.33 29.01 9.27
CA ILE A 420 -12.55 27.68 8.70
C ILE A 420 -11.50 26.71 9.27
N ARG A 421 -11.84 26.03 10.37
CA ARG A 421 -10.92 25.16 11.09
C ARG A 421 -10.24 24.10 10.22
N LEU A 422 -10.99 23.43 9.34
CA LEU A 422 -10.43 22.36 8.50
C LEU A 422 -9.39 22.90 7.50
N LEU A 423 -9.63 24.10 6.96
CA LEU A 423 -8.70 24.74 6.03
C LEU A 423 -7.42 25.21 6.73
N TYR A 424 -7.55 25.74 7.95
CA TYR A 424 -6.40 26.03 8.82
C TYR A 424 -5.55 24.77 9.05
N LEU A 425 -6.19 23.66 9.44
CA LEU A 425 -5.49 22.40 9.71
C LEU A 425 -4.82 21.82 8.45
N LEU A 426 -5.45 21.96 7.28
CA LEU A 426 -4.87 21.51 6.01
C LEU A 426 -3.64 22.35 5.62
N GLY A 427 -3.74 23.68 5.66
CA GLY A 427 -2.61 24.57 5.41
C GLY A 427 -1.46 24.35 6.40
N TYR A 428 -1.80 24.16 7.68
CA TYR A 428 -0.86 23.85 8.74
C TYR A 428 -0.11 22.54 8.49
N LEU A 429 -0.83 21.46 8.19
CA LEU A 429 -0.24 20.16 7.89
C LEU A 429 0.64 20.21 6.63
N ALA A 430 0.15 20.83 5.55
CA ALA A 430 0.90 20.96 4.30
C ALA A 430 2.20 21.73 4.51
N ALA A 431 2.17 22.85 5.26
CA ALA A 431 3.36 23.62 5.59
C ALA A 431 4.39 22.79 6.36
N LEU A 432 3.98 22.05 7.38
CA LEU A 432 4.91 21.24 8.17
C LEU A 432 5.49 20.06 7.38
N MET A 433 4.70 19.44 6.51
CA MET A 433 5.16 18.37 5.61
C MET A 433 6.19 18.89 4.60
N LEU A 434 5.99 20.11 4.07
CA LEU A 434 6.97 20.73 3.18
C LEU A 434 8.25 21.10 3.94
N LEU A 435 8.14 21.70 5.13
CA LEU A 435 9.31 22.02 5.95
C LEU A 435 10.11 20.79 6.38
N PHE A 436 9.46 19.63 6.54
CA PHE A 436 10.13 18.36 6.82
C PHE A 436 11.09 17.95 5.68
N GLN A 437 10.80 18.32 4.44
CA GLN A 437 11.63 17.98 3.28
C GLN A 437 12.90 18.83 3.17
N LEU A 438 12.98 19.98 3.87
CA LEU A 438 14.08 20.94 3.72
C LEU A 438 15.49 20.35 3.90
N PRO A 439 15.79 19.54 4.94
CA PRO A 439 17.11 18.96 5.11
C PRO A 439 17.55 18.16 3.87
N TYR A 440 16.63 17.39 3.29
CA TYR A 440 16.87 16.52 2.14
C TYR A 440 16.98 17.25 0.79
N THR A 441 16.62 18.54 0.74
CA THR A 441 16.83 19.36 -0.47
C THR A 441 18.24 19.94 -0.57
N VAL A 442 19.06 19.80 0.48
CA VAL A 442 20.42 20.35 0.52
C VAL A 442 21.41 19.25 0.20
N ILE A 443 22.00 19.31 -1.00
CA ILE A 443 22.94 18.29 -1.48
C ILE A 443 24.39 18.65 -1.12
N GLU A 444 24.74 19.93 -1.01
CA GLU A 444 26.16 20.36 -0.99
C GLU A 444 26.69 20.85 0.38
N THR A 445 25.83 21.12 1.36
CA THR A 445 26.27 21.76 2.63
C THR A 445 25.76 21.05 3.87
N GLU A 446 26.62 20.25 4.50
CA GLU A 446 26.35 19.53 5.75
C GLU A 446 25.88 20.47 6.88
N LEU A 447 26.49 21.65 7.01
CA LEU A 447 26.10 22.63 8.03
C LEU A 447 24.62 23.04 7.87
N LEU A 448 24.18 23.24 6.64
CA LEU A 448 22.83 23.68 6.34
C LEU A 448 21.83 22.54 6.55
N TYR A 449 22.19 21.31 6.16
CA TYR A 449 21.46 20.08 6.51
C TYR A 449 21.19 19.99 8.01
N TRP A 450 22.24 20.05 8.83
CA TRP A 450 22.12 19.98 10.30
C TRP A 450 21.33 21.16 10.88
N SER A 451 21.49 22.35 10.31
CA SER A 451 20.74 23.53 10.75
C SER A 451 19.24 23.39 10.52
N TYR A 452 18.80 22.82 9.38
CA TYR A 452 17.39 22.57 9.10
C TYR A 452 16.81 21.46 9.95
N LEU A 453 17.57 20.38 10.15
CA LEU A 453 17.20 19.28 11.03
C LEU A 453 16.96 19.78 12.46
N PHE A 454 17.92 20.52 13.02
CA PHE A 454 17.79 21.09 14.36
C PHE A 454 16.71 22.17 14.44
N GLY A 455 16.62 23.03 13.42
CA GLY A 455 15.60 24.07 13.33
C GLY A 455 14.19 23.51 13.29
N TYR A 456 13.98 22.44 12.53
CA TYR A 456 12.69 21.74 12.42
C TYR A 456 12.33 21.03 13.74
N PHE A 457 13.30 20.41 14.41
CA PHE A 457 13.11 19.84 15.74
C PHE A 457 12.63 20.89 16.76
N LEU A 458 13.30 22.04 16.80
CA LEU A 458 12.92 23.15 17.68
C LEU A 458 11.54 23.69 17.33
N LEU A 459 11.24 23.85 16.04
CA LEU A 459 9.94 24.30 15.55
C LEU A 459 8.81 23.39 16.03
N LEU A 460 8.91 22.07 15.78
CA LEU A 460 7.88 21.12 16.17
C LEU A 460 7.72 21.04 17.70
N THR A 461 8.83 21.04 18.44
CA THR A 461 8.81 21.03 19.90
C THR A 461 8.14 22.29 20.47
N GLY A 462 8.47 23.46 19.92
CA GLY A 462 7.86 24.73 20.29
C GLY A 462 6.37 24.79 19.97
N LEU A 463 5.97 24.34 18.76
CA LEU A 463 4.57 24.28 18.35
C LEU A 463 3.76 23.34 19.23
N LEU A 464 4.29 22.16 19.56
CA LEU A 464 3.63 21.19 20.43
C LEU A 464 3.38 21.79 21.82
N TYR A 465 4.39 22.47 22.39
CA TYR A 465 4.24 23.17 23.67
C TYR A 465 3.16 24.26 23.63
N VAL A 466 3.15 25.10 22.60
CA VAL A 466 2.15 26.18 22.43
C VAL A 466 0.74 25.59 22.27
N GLN A 467 0.57 24.59 21.42
CA GLN A 467 -0.74 24.00 21.10
C GLN A 467 -1.33 23.22 22.26
N VAL A 468 -0.50 22.54 23.06
CA VAL A 468 -0.94 21.89 24.31
C VAL A 468 -1.50 22.93 25.27
N ARG A 469 -0.85 24.10 25.39
CA ARG A 469 -1.37 25.21 26.21
C ARG A 469 -2.65 25.82 25.66
N GLN A 470 -2.78 25.91 24.34
CA GLN A 470 -3.99 26.38 23.65
C GLN A 470 -5.14 25.36 23.65
N LYS A 471 -4.91 24.12 24.11
CA LYS A 471 -5.88 23.02 24.15
C LYS A 471 -6.46 22.65 22.76
N ASP A 472 -5.74 22.91 21.66
CA ASP A 472 -6.15 22.44 20.34
C ASP A 472 -5.75 20.98 20.12
N SER A 473 -6.62 20.06 20.54
CA SER A 473 -6.36 18.62 20.45
C SER A 473 -5.99 18.11 19.06
N ILE A 474 -6.51 18.71 17.97
CA ILE A 474 -6.23 18.23 16.62
C ILE A 474 -4.86 18.72 16.15
N ALA A 475 -4.56 20.00 16.36
CA ALA A 475 -3.24 20.55 16.04
C ALA A 475 -2.14 19.84 16.85
N VAL A 476 -2.36 19.62 18.15
CA VAL A 476 -1.44 18.82 18.99
C VAL A 476 -1.22 17.42 18.41
N THR A 477 -2.28 16.77 17.92
CA THR A 477 -2.16 15.43 17.32
C THR A 477 -1.32 15.46 16.05
N ILE A 478 -1.56 16.41 15.15
CA ILE A 478 -0.80 16.58 13.90
C ILE A 478 0.69 16.81 14.21
N THR A 479 0.99 17.77 15.08
CA THR A 479 2.37 18.13 15.45
C THR A 479 3.07 16.99 16.16
N ALA A 480 2.39 16.28 17.07
CA ALA A 480 2.96 15.14 17.76
C ALA A 480 3.28 14.00 16.78
N VAL A 481 2.37 13.69 15.86
CA VAL A 481 2.62 12.66 14.83
C VAL A 481 3.85 13.04 13.99
N LEU A 482 3.92 14.27 13.49
CA LEU A 482 5.07 14.74 12.70
C LEU A 482 6.38 14.76 13.50
N TRP A 483 6.31 15.12 14.79
CA TRP A 483 7.48 15.10 15.68
C TRP A 483 8.02 13.68 15.88
N PHE A 484 7.12 12.70 16.08
CA PHE A 484 7.52 11.30 16.15
C PHE A 484 8.05 10.76 14.82
N VAL A 485 7.41 11.10 13.70
CA VAL A 485 7.90 10.73 12.36
C VAL A 485 9.29 11.31 12.13
N PHE A 486 9.49 12.60 12.43
CA PHE A 486 10.79 13.25 12.27
C PHE A 486 11.88 12.56 13.10
N LEU A 487 11.64 12.34 14.40
CA LEU A 487 12.63 11.65 15.24
C LEU A 487 12.89 10.21 14.79
N PHE A 488 11.85 9.52 14.32
CA PHE A 488 11.99 8.18 13.78
C PHE A 488 12.88 8.20 12.56
N THR A 489 12.64 9.08 11.59
CA THR A 489 13.47 9.24 10.39
C THR A 489 14.90 9.63 10.73
N GLN A 490 15.14 10.53 11.71
CA GLN A 490 16.52 10.87 12.09
C GLN A 490 17.24 9.75 12.85
N TYR A 491 16.53 8.97 13.65
CA TYR A 491 17.10 7.79 14.29
C TYR A 491 17.53 6.75 13.25
N VAL A 492 16.66 6.57 12.26
CA VAL A 492 16.89 5.80 11.04
C VAL A 492 18.13 6.32 10.32
N ASP A 493 18.18 7.58 9.88
CA ASP A 493 19.27 8.10 9.06
C ASP A 493 20.64 8.11 9.78
N LEU A 494 20.65 8.32 11.11
CA LEU A 494 21.89 8.60 11.86
C LEU A 494 22.48 7.42 12.64
N PHE A 495 21.69 6.39 12.95
CA PHE A 495 22.10 5.32 13.87
C PHE A 495 21.85 3.90 13.34
N TRP A 496 21.48 3.72 12.06
CA TRP A 496 20.90 2.45 11.62
C TRP A 496 21.90 1.29 11.46
N THR A 497 21.78 0.31 12.36
CA THR A 497 21.66 -1.10 11.96
C THR A 497 20.23 -1.55 12.25
N TYR A 498 19.58 -2.28 11.34
CA TYR A 498 18.15 -2.68 11.46
C TYR A 498 17.84 -3.34 12.82
N VAL A 499 18.86 -3.96 13.40
CA VAL A 499 18.96 -4.47 14.76
C VAL A 499 18.56 -3.48 15.85
N HIS A 500 19.20 -2.31 15.87
CA HIS A 500 18.98 -1.30 16.90
C HIS A 500 17.55 -0.74 16.80
N LEU A 501 17.01 -0.65 15.59
CA LEU A 501 15.63 -0.22 15.37
C LEU A 501 14.62 -1.25 15.90
N ALA A 502 14.76 -2.53 15.54
CA ALA A 502 13.90 -3.58 16.06
C ALA A 502 13.91 -3.61 17.59
N PHE A 503 15.10 -3.52 18.20
CA PHE A 503 15.25 -3.52 19.65
C PHE A 503 14.66 -2.26 20.31
N THR A 504 14.85 -1.07 19.72
CA THR A 504 14.29 0.18 20.24
C THR A 504 12.77 0.16 20.17
N LEU A 505 12.20 -0.29 19.04
CA LEU A 505 10.76 -0.49 18.89
C LEU A 505 10.22 -1.50 19.92
N PHE A 506 10.96 -2.58 20.18
CA PHE A 506 10.61 -3.56 21.20
C PHE A 506 10.57 -2.93 22.60
N LEU A 507 11.63 -2.21 23.00
CA LEU A 507 11.71 -1.55 24.31
C LEU A 507 10.61 -0.49 24.49
N LEU A 508 10.37 0.34 23.47
CA LEU A 508 9.28 1.30 23.49
C LEU A 508 7.92 0.60 23.60
N GLY A 509 7.71 -0.48 22.83
CA GLY A 509 6.53 -1.30 22.90
C GLY A 509 6.27 -1.83 24.31
N VAL A 510 7.27 -2.45 24.94
CA VAL A 510 7.22 -2.91 26.33
C VAL A 510 6.93 -1.74 27.29
N GLY A 511 7.60 -0.60 27.13
CA GLY A 511 7.39 0.60 27.94
C GLY A 511 5.95 1.13 27.88
N PHE A 512 5.36 1.18 26.70
CA PHE A 512 3.96 1.56 26.53
C PHE A 512 2.99 0.54 27.13
N LEU A 513 3.26 -0.76 26.97
CA LEU A 513 2.45 -1.82 27.59
C LEU A 513 2.51 -1.77 29.13
N LEU A 514 3.69 -1.56 29.71
CA LEU A 514 3.87 -1.37 31.15
C LEU A 514 3.14 -0.13 31.65
N THR A 515 3.24 0.98 30.91
CA THR A 515 2.52 2.22 31.23
C THR A 515 1.01 2.01 31.20
N ALA A 516 0.51 1.32 30.16
CA ALA A 516 -0.91 0.97 30.05
C ALA A 516 -1.36 0.11 31.23
N TYR A 517 -0.58 -0.91 31.60
CA TYR A 517 -0.85 -1.78 32.74
C TYR A 517 -0.89 -1.01 34.07
N ILE A 518 0.06 -0.11 34.31
CA ILE A 518 0.11 0.72 35.51
C ILE A 518 -1.11 1.65 35.57
N LEU A 519 -1.46 2.29 34.45
CA LEU A 519 -2.63 3.18 34.36
C LEU A 519 -3.94 2.42 34.58
N GLU A 520 -4.06 1.20 34.06
CA GLU A 520 -5.23 0.33 34.25
C GLU A 520 -5.32 -0.22 35.68
N LYS A 521 -4.19 -0.48 36.35
CA LYS A 521 -4.21 -0.87 37.77
C LYS A 521 -4.64 0.28 38.67
N LYS A 522 -4.27 1.52 38.33
CA LYS A 522 -4.59 2.74 39.11
C LYS A 522 -6.02 3.21 38.92
N LYS A 523 -6.58 3.09 37.71
CA LYS A 523 -7.98 3.40 37.43
C LYS A 523 -8.77 2.10 37.53
N GLN A 524 -9.56 1.90 38.60
CA GLN A 524 -10.46 0.72 38.77
C GLN A 524 -11.01 0.26 37.41
N PRO A 525 -11.04 -1.07 37.12
CA PRO A 525 -11.20 -1.62 35.76
C PRO A 525 -12.36 -0.92 35.05
N LEU A 526 -12.00 0.01 34.16
CA LEU A 526 -12.88 1.09 33.71
C LEU A 526 -14.07 0.60 32.87
N LEU A 527 -14.07 -0.66 32.47
CA LEU A 527 -15.17 -1.35 31.83
C LEU A 527 -15.19 -2.79 32.36
N LYS A 528 -16.33 -3.25 32.90
CA LYS A 528 -16.63 -4.68 33.01
C LYS A 528 -16.81 -5.24 31.59
N GLU A 529 -15.72 -5.30 30.83
CA GLU A 529 -15.71 -6.03 29.57
C GLU A 529 -15.92 -7.51 29.88
N ALA A 530 -16.78 -8.16 29.09
CA ALA A 530 -16.97 -9.59 29.23
C ALA A 530 -15.61 -10.29 28.97
N PRO A 531 -15.21 -11.25 29.83
CA PRO A 531 -13.94 -11.94 29.66
C PRO A 531 -13.89 -12.62 28.28
N LEU A 532 -12.71 -12.58 27.66
CA LEU A 532 -12.51 -13.23 26.37
C LEU A 532 -12.67 -14.75 26.57
N ARG A 533 -13.74 -15.31 25.99
CA ARG A 533 -14.03 -16.75 26.09
C ARG A 533 -13.13 -17.54 25.14
N LEU A 534 -11.88 -17.75 25.55
CA LEU A 534 -10.93 -18.65 24.90
C LEU A 534 -11.32 -20.11 25.25
N GLY A 535 -11.90 -20.83 24.29
CA GLY A 535 -12.12 -22.28 24.42
C GLY A 535 -10.92 -23.08 23.91
N LYS A 536 -11.19 -24.28 23.37
CA LYS A 536 -10.14 -25.19 22.87
C LYS A 536 -9.58 -24.76 21.51
N LEU A 537 -10.38 -24.07 20.67
CA LEU A 537 -9.99 -23.71 19.31
C LEU A 537 -8.82 -22.71 19.22
N PRO A 538 -8.73 -21.66 20.06
CA PRO A 538 -7.53 -20.82 20.09
C PRO A 538 -6.25 -21.58 20.46
N ALA A 539 -6.32 -22.52 21.41
CA ALA A 539 -5.16 -23.35 21.76
C ALA A 539 -4.78 -24.29 20.60
N ALA A 540 -5.77 -24.87 19.92
CA ALA A 540 -5.54 -25.67 18.71
C ALA A 540 -4.94 -24.83 17.57
N ALA A 541 -5.36 -23.57 17.39
CA ALA A 541 -4.82 -22.66 16.40
C ALA A 541 -3.36 -22.25 16.71
N VAL A 542 -3.01 -22.07 17.99
CA VAL A 542 -1.62 -21.82 18.41
C VAL A 542 -0.76 -23.06 18.20
N LEU A 543 -1.26 -24.25 18.54
CA LEU A 543 -0.55 -25.50 18.30
C LEU A 543 -0.37 -25.74 16.80
N LEU A 544 -1.38 -25.45 15.99
CA LEU A 544 -1.29 -25.51 14.53
C LEU A 544 -0.25 -24.53 13.99
N ALA A 545 -0.22 -23.28 14.48
CA ALA A 545 0.79 -22.30 14.12
C ALA A 545 2.22 -22.76 14.49
N ALA A 546 2.39 -23.37 15.68
CA ALA A 546 3.66 -23.94 16.09
C ALA A 546 4.10 -25.11 15.20
N VAL A 547 3.18 -26.01 14.85
CA VAL A 547 3.42 -27.13 13.93
C VAL A 547 3.85 -26.64 12.55
N ILE A 548 3.16 -25.63 12.02
CA ILE A 548 3.45 -25.02 10.72
C ILE A 548 4.86 -24.39 10.69
N LEU A 549 5.31 -23.79 11.78
CA LEU A 549 6.64 -23.18 11.87
C LEU A 549 7.75 -24.22 12.11
N LEU A 550 7.56 -25.10 13.10
CA LEU A 550 8.63 -25.96 13.61
C LEU A 550 8.91 -27.17 12.72
N ILE A 551 7.88 -27.79 12.10
CA ILE A 551 8.10 -29.00 11.30
C ILE A 551 9.00 -28.70 10.09
N PRO A 552 8.72 -27.68 9.25
CA PRO A 552 9.59 -27.38 8.11
C PRO A 552 11.01 -27.00 8.53
N ALA A 553 11.16 -26.22 9.61
CA ALA A 553 12.47 -25.85 10.13
C ALA A 553 13.28 -27.07 10.57
N VAL A 554 12.68 -27.98 11.36
CA VAL A 554 13.36 -29.20 11.82
C VAL A 554 13.70 -30.13 10.65
N GLN A 555 12.78 -30.31 9.69
CA GLN A 555 13.04 -31.12 8.51
C GLN A 555 14.21 -30.58 7.69
N LYS A 556 14.26 -29.26 7.48
CA LYS A 556 15.34 -28.61 6.74
C LYS A 556 16.67 -28.67 7.48
N GLU A 557 16.66 -28.48 8.80
CA GLU A 557 17.86 -28.61 9.62
C GLU A 557 18.43 -30.04 9.58
N MET A 558 17.57 -31.07 9.65
CA MET A 558 18.01 -32.47 9.51
C MET A 558 18.64 -32.75 8.14
N VAL A 559 18.15 -32.13 7.08
CA VAL A 559 18.67 -32.29 5.72
C VAL A 559 20.01 -31.56 5.53
N LEU A 560 20.16 -30.38 6.14
CA LEU A 560 21.39 -29.57 6.12
C LEU A 560 22.50 -30.17 7.00
N GLN A 561 22.17 -30.72 8.16
CA GLN A 561 23.15 -31.38 9.05
C GLN A 561 23.87 -32.56 8.40
N ASN A 562 23.19 -33.25 7.47
CA ASN A 562 23.76 -34.34 6.69
C ASN A 562 24.28 -33.89 5.30
N GLY A 563 24.33 -32.57 5.07
CA GLY A 563 24.76 -31.96 3.82
C GLY A 563 26.28 -31.76 3.73
N GLU A 564 26.73 -31.40 2.54
CA GLU A 564 28.13 -31.06 2.24
C GLU A 564 28.37 -29.56 2.44
N VAL A 565 29.60 -29.19 2.78
CA VAL A 565 30.00 -27.79 2.99
C VAL A 565 31.13 -27.47 2.03
N LEU A 566 30.98 -26.40 1.25
CA LEU A 566 31.94 -25.99 0.23
C LEU A 566 32.04 -24.47 0.10
N TRP A 567 33.19 -23.97 -0.36
CA TRP A 567 33.36 -22.55 -0.69
C TRP A 567 32.99 -22.31 -2.15
N LEU A 568 32.06 -21.40 -2.42
CA LEU A 568 31.69 -20.96 -3.76
C LEU A 568 32.34 -19.60 -4.07
N GLU A 569 33.02 -19.50 -5.20
CA GLU A 569 33.59 -18.26 -5.73
C GLU A 569 32.49 -17.37 -6.32
N VAL A 570 32.55 -16.07 -6.08
CA VAL A 570 31.58 -15.09 -6.60
C VAL A 570 32.22 -14.30 -7.75
N GLU A 571 31.62 -14.37 -8.95
CA GLU A 571 32.17 -13.77 -10.18
C GLU A 571 32.06 -12.24 -10.21
N ASP A 572 30.89 -11.66 -9.88
CA ASP A 572 30.70 -10.21 -9.92
C ASP A 572 29.91 -9.68 -8.71
N TYR A 573 30.42 -8.56 -8.19
CA TYR A 573 29.76 -7.74 -7.19
C TYR A 573 29.16 -6.55 -7.95
N GLY A 574 27.86 -6.56 -8.17
CA GLY A 574 27.18 -5.36 -8.64
C GLY A 574 26.93 -4.42 -7.46
N PRO A 575 27.63 -3.27 -7.31
CA PRO A 575 27.19 -2.19 -6.41
C PRO A 575 25.94 -1.47 -6.97
N GLY A 576 25.12 -2.18 -7.75
CA GLY A 576 24.12 -1.64 -8.65
C GLY A 576 22.74 -1.52 -8.04
N TYR A 577 22.62 -1.39 -6.73
CA TYR A 577 21.44 -0.84 -6.08
C TYR A 577 21.93 0.00 -4.89
N GLU A 578 21.52 1.27 -4.89
CA GLU A 578 22.01 2.37 -4.05
C GLU A 578 22.13 2.01 -2.57
N GLU A 579 22.98 2.79 -1.87
CA GLU A 579 23.32 2.83 -0.44
C GLU A 579 22.16 2.73 0.59
N ALA A 580 20.92 2.49 0.15
CA ALA A 580 19.71 2.34 0.95
C ALA A 580 19.43 0.89 1.40
N GLU A 581 19.98 -0.13 0.74
CA GLU A 581 19.79 -1.53 1.10
C GLU A 581 21.12 -2.13 1.58
N ASN A 582 21.25 -2.43 2.88
CA ASN A 582 22.40 -3.17 3.46
C ASN A 582 22.40 -4.65 3.00
N GLN A 583 22.26 -4.89 1.69
CA GLN A 583 22.18 -6.19 1.04
C GLN A 583 23.11 -6.18 -0.18
N ALA A 584 24.11 -7.07 -0.19
CA ALA A 584 24.84 -7.39 -1.40
C ALA A 584 24.04 -8.45 -2.16
N TYR A 585 23.76 -8.16 -3.42
CA TYR A 585 23.24 -9.17 -4.34
C TYR A 585 24.43 -10.00 -4.83
N ILE A 586 24.39 -11.31 -4.57
CA ILE A 586 25.42 -12.22 -5.04
C ILE A 586 24.99 -12.66 -6.43
N ASN A 587 25.60 -12.07 -7.45
CA ASN A 587 25.40 -12.58 -8.80
C ASN A 587 26.33 -13.78 -9.01
N ILE A 588 25.74 -14.97 -9.07
CA ILE A 588 26.49 -16.23 -9.16
C ILE A 588 26.76 -16.59 -10.64
N TYR A 589 26.14 -15.90 -11.61
CA TYR A 589 26.29 -16.22 -13.04
C TYR A 589 25.99 -15.02 -13.97
N ASP A 590 26.87 -14.75 -14.94
CA ASP A 590 26.60 -13.85 -16.08
C ASP A 590 26.62 -14.58 -17.44
N GLY A 591 26.41 -15.89 -17.43
CA GLY A 591 26.34 -16.67 -18.66
C GLY A 591 25.00 -16.55 -19.37
N THR A 592 25.05 -16.69 -20.69
CA THR A 592 23.86 -16.72 -21.54
C THR A 592 23.11 -18.02 -21.26
N TYR A 593 21.85 -17.91 -20.79
CA TYR A 593 20.92 -19.05 -20.70
C TYR A 593 20.77 -19.70 -22.08
N GLU A 594 21.62 -20.68 -22.43
CA GLU A 594 21.52 -21.39 -23.70
C GLU A 594 20.24 -22.24 -23.76
N GLU A 595 19.70 -22.63 -22.60
CA GLU A 595 18.44 -23.36 -22.47
C GLU A 595 17.33 -22.51 -21.82
N ASN A 596 16.22 -22.33 -22.56
CA ASN A 596 14.98 -21.78 -22.00
C ASN A 596 14.29 -22.84 -21.15
N PHE A 597 14.57 -22.86 -19.84
CA PHE A 597 13.85 -23.70 -18.90
C PHE A 597 12.39 -23.26 -18.75
N PRO A 598 11.42 -24.19 -18.67
CA PRO A 598 10.03 -23.83 -18.41
C PRO A 598 9.87 -23.16 -17.04
N SER A 599 9.09 -22.07 -16.95
CA SER A 599 8.80 -21.43 -15.67
C SER A 599 8.24 -22.43 -14.66
N GLY A 600 8.78 -22.38 -13.44
CA GLY A 600 8.38 -23.22 -12.32
C GLY A 600 9.05 -24.58 -12.25
N SER A 601 9.88 -24.92 -13.24
CA SER A 601 10.78 -26.07 -13.17
C SER A 601 11.87 -25.87 -12.12
N TYR A 602 12.30 -26.98 -11.53
CA TYR A 602 13.50 -27.01 -10.71
C TYR A 602 14.70 -27.22 -11.62
N VAL A 603 15.79 -26.54 -11.33
CA VAL A 603 17.07 -26.65 -12.04
C VAL A 603 18.18 -26.86 -11.02
N HIS A 604 19.35 -27.31 -11.48
CA HIS A 604 20.49 -27.66 -10.65
C HIS A 604 21.74 -26.96 -11.15
N ALA A 605 22.35 -26.15 -10.28
CA ALA A 605 23.64 -25.51 -10.49
C ALA A 605 24.76 -26.55 -10.41
N GLN A 606 25.44 -26.78 -11.54
CA GLN A 606 26.61 -27.65 -11.63
C GLN A 606 27.86 -26.89 -11.16
N LEU A 607 28.61 -27.49 -10.24
CA LEU A 607 29.81 -26.89 -9.67
C LEU A 607 31.07 -27.58 -10.18
N GLU A 608 32.09 -26.78 -10.48
CA GLU A 608 33.42 -27.24 -10.84
C GLU A 608 34.43 -26.81 -9.76
N GLU A 609 35.31 -27.72 -9.36
CA GLU A 609 36.36 -27.45 -8.38
C GLU A 609 37.49 -26.63 -9.01
N THR A 610 37.89 -25.54 -8.34
CA THR A 610 38.94 -24.59 -8.74
C THR A 610 40.22 -24.84 -7.93
N GLU A 611 41.35 -24.28 -8.37
CA GLU A 611 42.63 -24.29 -7.66
C GLU A 611 42.54 -23.47 -6.34
N ASN A 612 41.93 -24.00 -5.26
CA ASN A 612 42.04 -23.57 -3.84
C ASN A 612 40.96 -24.20 -2.90
N ASP A 613 40.48 -25.43 -3.18
CA ASP A 613 39.31 -26.03 -2.49
C ASP A 613 38.04 -25.14 -2.57
N SER A 614 37.95 -24.29 -3.61
CA SER A 614 36.78 -23.49 -3.94
C SER A 614 36.08 -24.08 -5.17
N TYR A 615 34.81 -23.77 -5.33
CA TYR A 615 33.99 -24.18 -6.45
C TYR A 615 33.53 -22.94 -7.22
N ARG A 616 33.38 -23.09 -8.53
CA ARG A 616 32.73 -22.09 -9.40
C ARG A 616 31.50 -22.69 -10.04
N LEU A 617 30.52 -21.85 -10.36
CA LEU A 617 29.35 -22.27 -11.13
C LEU A 617 29.76 -22.48 -12.59
N LEU A 618 29.58 -23.71 -13.10
CA LEU A 618 29.91 -24.06 -14.47
C LEU A 618 28.71 -23.87 -15.40
N ASP A 619 27.57 -24.44 -15.02
CA ASP A 619 26.35 -24.49 -15.84
C ASP A 619 25.10 -24.75 -14.98
N ILE A 620 23.92 -24.58 -15.56
CA ILE A 620 22.63 -24.92 -14.97
C ILE A 620 22.02 -26.08 -15.76
N LYS A 621 21.68 -27.18 -15.07
CA LYS A 621 21.08 -28.38 -15.68
C LYS A 621 19.65 -28.61 -15.19
N ALA A 622 18.84 -29.29 -16.00
CA ALA A 622 17.48 -29.66 -15.61
C ALA A 622 17.46 -30.76 -14.53
N ASP A 623 18.36 -31.74 -14.64
CA ASP A 623 18.38 -32.91 -13.76
C ASP A 623 19.60 -32.95 -12.84
N LYS A 624 19.39 -33.39 -11.60
CA LYS A 624 20.46 -33.55 -10.59
C LYS A 624 21.54 -34.54 -11.04
N GLU A 625 21.16 -35.60 -11.76
CA GLU A 625 22.11 -36.60 -12.26
C GLU A 625 23.06 -36.01 -13.30
N GLU A 626 22.57 -35.09 -14.14
CA GLU A 626 23.37 -34.39 -15.16
C GLU A 626 24.25 -33.30 -14.55
N ALA A 627 23.75 -32.59 -13.53
CA ALA A 627 24.52 -31.57 -12.81
C ALA A 627 25.71 -32.16 -12.03
N GLY A 628 25.66 -33.46 -11.68
CA GLY A 628 26.69 -34.10 -10.87
C GLY A 628 26.67 -33.64 -9.40
N SER A 629 27.63 -34.14 -8.61
CA SER A 629 27.85 -33.70 -7.23
C SER A 629 29.24 -33.09 -7.11
N PRO A 630 29.40 -31.91 -6.49
CA PRO A 630 28.36 -31.15 -5.77
C PRO A 630 27.47 -30.29 -6.70
N SER A 631 26.18 -30.16 -6.35
CA SER A 631 25.22 -29.27 -7.03
C SER A 631 24.13 -28.78 -6.08
N PHE A 632 23.60 -27.57 -6.32
CA PHE A 632 22.47 -27.02 -5.57
C PHE A 632 21.28 -26.66 -6.45
N ARG A 633 20.09 -26.68 -5.88
CA ARG A 633 18.81 -26.58 -6.60
C ARG A 633 18.33 -25.13 -6.68
N GLY A 634 18.01 -24.69 -7.89
CA GLY A 634 17.31 -23.45 -8.23
C GLY A 634 15.85 -23.70 -8.63
N ARG A 635 15.07 -22.62 -8.74
CA ARG A 635 13.73 -22.65 -9.36
C ARG A 635 13.57 -21.51 -10.34
N VAL A 636 13.05 -21.82 -11.52
CA VAL A 636 12.86 -20.84 -12.59
C VAL A 636 11.58 -20.04 -12.34
N ASN A 637 11.65 -18.72 -12.35
CA ASN A 637 10.51 -17.84 -12.14
C ASN A 637 9.76 -17.52 -13.45
N SER A 638 8.64 -16.81 -13.33
CA SER A 638 7.81 -16.41 -14.48
C SER A 638 8.50 -15.43 -15.44
N TRP A 639 9.63 -14.84 -15.04
CA TRP A 639 10.41 -13.85 -15.78
C TRP A 639 11.67 -14.45 -16.42
N ASN A 640 11.78 -15.77 -16.48
CA ASN A 640 12.96 -16.53 -16.93
C ASN A 640 14.22 -16.28 -16.10
N GLY A 641 14.09 -15.72 -14.89
CA GLY A 641 15.17 -15.72 -13.91
C GLY A 641 15.20 -17.04 -13.13
N THR A 642 16.38 -17.45 -12.66
CA THR A 642 16.52 -18.59 -11.75
C THR A 642 16.81 -18.08 -10.35
N GLU A 643 15.99 -18.51 -9.38
CA GLU A 643 16.21 -18.21 -7.97
C GLU A 643 16.84 -19.42 -7.29
N PHE A 644 18.09 -19.29 -6.89
CA PHE A 644 18.79 -20.31 -6.10
C PHE A 644 18.57 -20.10 -4.60
N GLY A 645 18.04 -18.93 -4.22
CA GLY A 645 17.75 -18.57 -2.84
C GLY A 645 18.99 -18.09 -2.08
N ILE A 646 20.17 -18.15 -2.69
CA ILE A 646 21.43 -17.64 -2.15
C ILE A 646 21.85 -16.32 -2.84
N ASP A 647 20.90 -15.72 -3.56
CA ASP A 647 21.11 -14.62 -4.51
C ASP A 647 21.30 -13.25 -3.82
N SER A 648 21.14 -13.19 -2.49
CA SER A 648 21.34 -11.99 -1.68
C SER A 648 21.99 -12.33 -0.35
N TYR A 649 23.02 -11.59 0.04
CA TYR A 649 23.68 -11.67 1.35
C TYR A 649 23.86 -10.27 1.93
N PRO A 650 23.55 -10.01 3.20
CA PRO A 650 23.76 -8.70 3.80
C PRO A 650 25.26 -8.42 3.92
N ALA A 651 25.81 -7.51 3.11
CA ALA A 651 27.22 -7.12 3.21
C ALA A 651 27.36 -5.90 4.12
N PRO A 652 27.93 -6.06 5.33
CA PRO A 652 28.27 -4.90 6.15
C PRO A 652 29.54 -4.17 5.68
N GLU A 653 30.53 -4.85 5.07
CA GLU A 653 31.84 -4.24 4.78
C GLU A 653 32.56 -4.92 3.59
N GLY A 654 32.64 -4.27 2.42
CA GLY A 654 33.52 -4.65 1.31
C GLY A 654 32.96 -5.66 0.28
N GLU A 655 33.72 -5.87 -0.81
CA GLU A 655 33.35 -6.81 -1.89
C GLU A 655 33.50 -8.27 -1.43
N ILE A 656 32.48 -9.09 -1.61
CA ILE A 656 32.52 -10.53 -1.27
C ILE A 656 33.30 -11.28 -2.37
N SER A 657 34.28 -12.10 -1.96
CA SER A 657 35.07 -12.96 -2.85
C SER A 657 34.56 -14.40 -2.90
N HIS A 658 34.18 -14.96 -1.74
CA HIS A 658 33.75 -16.35 -1.61
C HIS A 658 32.65 -16.47 -0.57
N VAL A 659 31.78 -17.45 -0.76
CA VAL A 659 30.63 -17.74 0.10
C VAL A 659 30.70 -19.19 0.54
N LEU A 660 30.69 -19.45 1.84
CA LEU A 660 30.61 -20.80 2.39
C LEU A 660 29.17 -21.28 2.29
N LEU A 661 28.94 -22.32 1.48
CA LEU A 661 27.64 -22.93 1.29
C LEU A 661 27.55 -24.27 2.03
N ARG A 662 26.43 -24.49 2.71
CA ARG A 662 25.99 -25.82 3.15
C ARG A 662 24.88 -26.30 2.23
N ILE A 663 25.15 -27.36 1.48
CA ILE A 663 24.22 -27.98 0.54
C ILE A 663 23.60 -29.20 1.20
N GLY A 664 22.30 -29.13 1.47
CA GLY A 664 21.53 -30.24 2.01
C GLY A 664 21.39 -31.40 1.03
N THR A 665 21.07 -32.59 1.54
CA THR A 665 20.86 -33.78 0.69
C THR A 665 19.75 -33.63 -0.35
N ASP A 666 18.80 -32.71 -0.13
CA ASP A 666 17.73 -32.33 -1.06
C ASP A 666 18.16 -31.28 -2.11
N GLY A 667 19.43 -30.86 -2.10
CA GLY A 667 20.01 -29.87 -2.98
C GLY A 667 19.79 -28.42 -2.56
N VAL A 668 19.10 -28.14 -1.43
CA VAL A 668 18.97 -26.75 -0.96
C VAL A 668 20.28 -26.27 -0.36
N ALA A 669 20.76 -25.14 -0.86
CA ALA A 669 21.95 -24.47 -0.32
C ALA A 669 21.55 -23.36 0.67
N VAL A 670 22.37 -23.20 1.70
CA VAL A 670 22.29 -22.06 2.63
C VAL A 670 23.69 -21.49 2.84
N ILE A 671 23.77 -20.16 2.90
CA ILE A 671 25.02 -19.46 3.20
C ILE A 671 25.33 -19.60 4.69
N GLU A 672 26.56 -20.01 5.02
CA GLU A 672 27.06 -20.11 6.40
C GLU A 672 28.01 -18.96 6.76
N ASP A 673 28.82 -18.51 5.80
CA ASP A 673 29.86 -17.50 6.02
C ASP A 673 30.29 -16.86 4.68
N VAL A 674 30.99 -15.73 4.73
CA VAL A 674 31.54 -15.05 3.55
C VAL A 674 32.98 -14.57 3.77
N ARG A 675 33.79 -14.57 2.72
CA ARG A 675 35.14 -13.97 2.70
C ARG A 675 35.14 -12.75 1.82
N TYR A 676 35.65 -11.63 2.33
CA TYR A 676 35.79 -10.39 1.58
C TYR A 676 37.10 -10.36 0.78
N ARG A 677 37.08 -9.68 -0.38
CA ARG A 677 38.30 -9.33 -1.13
C ARG A 677 39.11 -8.36 -0.24
N GLN A 678 40.37 -8.72 0.00
CA GLN A 678 41.32 -7.89 0.76
C GLN A 678 41.99 -6.83 -0.12
#